data_AF-A0A7C6RR09-F1
#
_entry.id   AF-A0A7C6RR09-F1
#
_cell.length_a   1.000
_cell.length_b   1.000
_cell.length_c   1.000
_cell.angle_alpha   90.00
_cell.angle_beta   90.00
_cell.angle_gamma   90.00
#
_symmetry.space_group_name_H-M   'P 1'
#
loop_
_entity.id
_entity.type
_entity.pdbx_description
1 polymer ?
#
loop_
_entity_poly.entity_id
_entity_poly.type
_entity_poly.pdbx_seq_one_letter_code
_entity_poly.pdbx_strand_id
1 'polypeptide(L)'
;MENLTNSVKNLFINAADIPIPIFLSEINNYSTVILKNFDLLINEINSLDENKFRLFYMRSSNDIKIKMIENPTIFLKIISAPKNNNGKDLIDLSDEEIKLKILSYPHQLKQYNPSYFFQLIRKLPNNLFEKATVNFDFSLFFNSIDDIKYYVKGKYKIDDNLTDSFITKINNKSRNPYYLLKLDTQLDFIIFNKFNLILNSNKQSDNIDTDLNIDIINKVNEKHMNLIIEKIKKMNNNMSDYHILITALNMYSIFGFDNTSKIIDNKFTKINEAALKRAATTLFIDNQRQYRIEHQDHFVSYEVVEKAAHAIKNNDIDFFKTFFVNDNNDYITDLLDKLKSDMNSNEINPENKELIKSFLLKEVNKREQYFKKMFIDKYISQYYDLNKIEKTEITSDELYNFFKDIDISKINFDDNGRPILNNNLINFLLGNLKNNNDCILRLVINKQAFGLNDTIDIVINNFNKIEKIISNSNNRLSINSMLDVIEVSKILFYHLEPNEQDLTLATIAKIMKSQKYCNESKEEILKRSKELHAKRKFKISSTIPIIEKSIKNNIKYCTIPFDSPSLIVSGIDTQSCLKVSGKGEEFLEYCMTNKNSMIVGLWDEKNNFYTCPFIRNGNTIYGNGIDPEPENEEIAHRLLDAIKEMGNKIIERSNSNEKIEAVIITDLNIEKFLNNENLKSISIDENIFIDGSFYADYHKEDIKNYIITSVNNVKINHYKPTEVYYQNRIPNYIYDTLNEKDKERINQIINSIYYDNINFKNIPNKNKEKRNYKPLNVSDYSYIIGNKDWFIAIDDNANIISCCLPYDHRAKNEYLTALSNIKNSNYIEERKR
;
A
#
# COMPACT_ATOMS: atom_id res chain seq x y z
N MET A 1 -35.90 -52.31 27.16
CA MET A 1 -35.09 -51.89 25.99
C MET A 1 -35.86 -52.06 24.68
N GLU A 2 -36.56 -53.18 24.43
CA GLU A 2 -37.39 -53.39 23.22
C GLU A 2 -38.40 -52.26 22.92
N ASN A 3 -39.10 -51.73 23.93
CA ASN A 3 -40.04 -50.62 23.74
C ASN A 3 -39.37 -49.32 23.23
N LEU A 4 -38.15 -49.03 23.67
CA LEU A 4 -37.41 -47.85 23.22
C LEU A 4 -36.87 -48.04 21.80
N THR A 5 -36.39 -49.25 21.46
CA THR A 5 -35.95 -49.56 20.10
C THR A 5 -37.10 -49.47 19.09
N ASN A 6 -38.30 -49.92 19.46
CA ASN A 6 -39.50 -49.78 18.63
C ASN A 6 -39.93 -48.31 18.45
N SER A 7 -39.81 -47.46 19.49
CA SER A 7 -40.06 -46.03 19.36
C SER A 7 -39.10 -45.34 18.38
N VAL A 8 -37.81 -45.67 18.45
CA VAL A 8 -36.79 -45.15 17.51
C VAL A 8 -37.03 -45.67 16.09
N LYS A 9 -37.43 -46.92 15.94
CA LYS A 9 -37.78 -47.49 14.64
C LYS A 9 -38.96 -46.76 14.00
N ASN A 10 -40.01 -46.49 14.79
CA ASN A 10 -41.16 -45.70 14.35
C ASN A 10 -40.79 -44.25 14.01
N LEU A 11 -39.82 -43.64 14.71
CA LEU A 11 -39.31 -42.30 14.38
C LEU A 11 -38.72 -42.26 12.96
N PHE A 12 -37.94 -43.28 12.56
CA PHE A 12 -37.35 -43.33 11.22
C PHE A 12 -38.37 -43.76 10.14
N ILE A 13 -39.28 -44.70 10.43
CA ILE A 13 -40.32 -45.12 9.49
C ILE A 13 -41.27 -43.96 9.16
N ASN A 14 -41.70 -43.23 10.18
CA ASN A 14 -42.60 -42.09 10.00
C ASN A 14 -41.84 -40.78 9.74
N ALA A 15 -40.54 -40.86 9.49
CA ALA A 15 -39.70 -39.67 9.40
C ALA A 15 -40.26 -38.68 8.38
N ALA A 16 -40.77 -39.13 7.22
CA ALA A 16 -41.36 -38.30 6.18
C ALA A 16 -42.44 -37.32 6.71
N ASP A 17 -43.29 -37.79 7.62
CA ASP A 17 -44.45 -37.06 8.15
C ASP A 17 -44.13 -36.17 9.37
N ILE A 18 -42.90 -36.23 9.89
CA ILE A 18 -42.47 -35.47 11.08
C ILE A 18 -41.79 -34.15 10.66
N PRO A 19 -42.18 -32.99 11.23
CA PRO A 19 -41.49 -31.72 11.03
C PRO A 19 -40.01 -31.78 11.43
N ILE A 20 -39.14 -31.15 10.63
CA ILE A 20 -37.68 -31.18 10.82
C ILE A 20 -37.24 -30.83 12.26
N PRO A 21 -37.74 -29.76 12.91
CA PRO A 21 -37.31 -29.42 14.27
C PRO A 21 -37.60 -30.53 15.29
N ILE A 22 -38.74 -31.20 15.13
CA ILE A 22 -39.17 -32.29 16.01
C ILE A 22 -38.28 -33.52 15.76
N PHE A 23 -38.09 -33.89 14.49
CA PHE A 23 -37.21 -34.99 14.11
C PHE A 23 -35.79 -34.81 14.67
N LEU A 24 -35.23 -33.61 14.58
CA LEU A 24 -33.89 -33.30 15.11
C LEU A 24 -33.81 -33.37 16.64
N SER A 25 -34.85 -32.92 17.34
CA SER A 25 -34.93 -33.02 18.81
C SER A 25 -34.94 -34.49 19.24
N GLU A 26 -35.74 -35.32 18.57
CA GLU A 26 -35.88 -36.74 18.89
C GLU A 26 -34.58 -37.53 18.58
N ILE A 27 -33.87 -37.21 17.49
CA ILE A 27 -32.56 -37.81 17.20
C ILE A 27 -31.58 -37.59 18.35
N ASN A 28 -31.53 -36.39 18.92
CA ASN A 28 -30.62 -36.09 20.03
C ASN A 28 -31.03 -36.86 21.30
N ASN A 29 -32.32 -36.87 21.61
CA ASN A 29 -32.88 -37.59 22.76
C ASN A 29 -32.62 -39.10 22.71
N TYR A 30 -32.64 -39.67 21.49
CA TYR A 30 -32.44 -41.11 21.29
C TYR A 30 -31.03 -41.50 20.84
N SER A 31 -30.06 -40.58 20.80
CA SER A 31 -28.69 -40.84 20.32
C SER A 31 -28.06 -42.12 20.89
N THR A 32 -28.11 -42.32 22.21
CA THR A 32 -27.59 -43.52 22.88
C THR A 32 -28.35 -44.80 22.50
N VAL A 33 -29.65 -44.71 22.26
CA VAL A 33 -30.51 -45.84 21.86
C VAL A 33 -30.25 -46.20 20.39
N ILE A 34 -30.12 -45.19 19.53
CA ILE A 34 -29.75 -45.33 18.12
C ILE A 34 -28.40 -46.03 17.99
N LEU A 35 -27.39 -45.58 18.74
CA LEU A 35 -26.05 -46.18 18.71
C LEU A 35 -26.07 -47.67 19.11
N LYS A 36 -26.76 -48.01 20.21
CA LYS A 36 -26.85 -49.40 20.71
C LYS A 36 -27.59 -50.34 19.77
N ASN A 37 -28.55 -49.82 19.00
CA ASN A 37 -29.43 -50.61 18.13
C ASN A 37 -29.20 -50.32 16.65
N PHE A 38 -28.05 -49.73 16.29
CA PHE A 38 -27.80 -49.24 14.93
C PHE A 38 -28.04 -50.32 13.87
N ASP A 39 -27.54 -51.53 14.10
CA ASP A 39 -27.65 -52.64 13.15
C ASP A 39 -29.11 -53.07 12.89
N LEU A 40 -30.01 -52.83 13.85
CA LEU A 40 -31.45 -53.11 13.72
C LEU A 40 -32.22 -51.97 13.02
N LEU A 41 -31.58 -50.82 12.81
CA LEU A 41 -32.17 -49.59 12.26
C LEU A 41 -31.64 -49.25 10.85
N ILE A 42 -30.73 -50.06 10.29
CA ILE A 42 -30.06 -49.78 9.01
C ILE A 42 -31.07 -49.53 7.89
N ASN A 43 -32.10 -50.37 7.80
CA ASN A 43 -33.08 -50.29 6.71
C ASN A 43 -33.89 -48.99 6.79
N GLU A 44 -34.28 -48.59 7.99
CA GLU A 44 -35.06 -47.39 8.25
C GLU A 44 -34.24 -46.10 8.09
N ILE A 45 -32.96 -46.12 8.50
CA ILE A 45 -32.02 -45.02 8.21
C ILE A 45 -31.79 -44.89 6.70
N ASN A 46 -31.66 -46.02 6.01
CA ASN A 46 -31.45 -46.05 4.56
C ASN A 46 -32.71 -45.62 3.79
N SER A 47 -33.91 -45.72 4.36
CA SER A 47 -35.16 -45.25 3.74
C SER A 47 -35.44 -43.76 3.95
N LEU A 48 -34.66 -43.04 4.75
CA LEU A 48 -34.83 -41.58 4.94
C LEU A 48 -34.73 -40.83 3.61
N ASP A 49 -35.52 -39.77 3.43
CA ASP A 49 -35.30 -38.84 2.33
C ASP A 49 -33.94 -38.13 2.47
N GLU A 50 -33.47 -37.55 1.36
CA GLU A 50 -32.14 -36.95 1.28
C GLU A 50 -31.91 -35.81 2.28
N ASN A 51 -32.91 -34.96 2.51
CA ASN A 51 -32.79 -33.85 3.45
C ASN A 51 -32.73 -34.34 4.89
N LYS A 52 -33.61 -35.26 5.29
CA LYS A 52 -33.61 -35.83 6.64
C LYS A 52 -32.38 -36.70 6.89
N PHE A 53 -31.89 -37.40 5.88
CA PHE A 53 -30.63 -38.15 5.97
C PHE A 53 -29.43 -37.23 6.21
N ARG A 54 -29.30 -36.14 5.44
CA ARG A 54 -28.21 -35.16 5.62
C ARG A 54 -28.25 -34.55 7.03
N LEU A 55 -29.44 -34.16 7.48
CA LEU A 55 -29.64 -33.59 8.82
C LEU A 55 -29.34 -34.60 9.92
N PHE A 56 -29.78 -35.85 9.77
CA PHE A 56 -29.47 -36.95 10.68
C PHE A 56 -27.95 -37.19 10.75
N TYR A 57 -27.28 -37.31 9.61
CA TYR A 57 -25.83 -37.48 9.57
C TYR A 57 -25.11 -36.31 10.26
N MET A 58 -25.46 -35.06 9.95
CA MET A 58 -24.79 -33.89 10.53
C MET A 58 -24.99 -33.76 12.05
N ARG A 59 -26.16 -34.18 12.56
CA ARG A 59 -26.50 -34.10 14.00
C ARG A 59 -26.10 -35.33 14.81
N SER A 60 -25.78 -36.43 14.14
CA SER A 60 -25.34 -37.66 14.80
C SER A 60 -23.97 -37.48 15.48
N SER A 61 -23.77 -38.19 16.59
CA SER A 61 -22.46 -38.28 17.23
C SER A 61 -21.44 -38.96 16.31
N ASN A 62 -20.15 -38.78 16.60
CA ASN A 62 -19.10 -39.43 15.81
C ASN A 62 -19.23 -40.97 15.84
N ASP A 63 -19.61 -41.56 16.97
CA ASP A 63 -19.83 -43.01 17.08
C ASP A 63 -20.91 -43.53 16.11
N ILE A 64 -22.01 -42.80 15.97
CA ILE A 64 -23.09 -43.16 15.04
C ILE A 64 -22.60 -42.97 13.59
N LYS A 65 -21.92 -41.86 13.30
CA LYS A 65 -21.34 -41.62 11.95
C LYS A 65 -20.36 -42.73 11.58
N ILE A 66 -19.53 -43.19 12.52
CA ILE A 66 -18.61 -44.31 12.34
C ILE A 66 -19.39 -45.59 11.95
N LYS A 67 -20.46 -45.91 12.67
CA LYS A 67 -21.34 -47.04 12.33
C LYS A 67 -21.99 -46.89 10.94
N MET A 68 -22.37 -45.67 10.56
CA MET A 68 -22.89 -45.36 9.22
C MET A 68 -21.84 -45.58 8.12
N ILE A 69 -20.57 -45.25 8.38
CA ILE A 69 -19.45 -45.47 7.45
C ILE A 69 -19.12 -46.95 7.32
N GLU A 70 -19.17 -47.71 8.41
CA GLU A 70 -18.90 -49.15 8.41
C GLU A 70 -19.93 -49.95 7.61
N ASN A 71 -21.16 -49.43 7.47
CA ASN A 71 -22.22 -50.06 6.69
C ASN A 71 -22.14 -49.66 5.19
N PRO A 72 -21.93 -50.61 4.26
CA PRO A 72 -21.69 -50.27 2.85
C PRO A 72 -22.86 -49.54 2.16
N THR A 73 -24.11 -49.88 2.50
CA THR A 73 -25.30 -49.30 1.90
C THR A 73 -25.52 -47.85 2.35
N ILE A 74 -25.37 -47.59 3.65
CA ILE A 74 -25.48 -46.23 4.20
C ILE A 74 -24.29 -45.39 3.73
N PHE A 75 -23.10 -45.97 3.67
CA PHE A 75 -21.91 -45.27 3.20
C PHE A 75 -22.04 -44.81 1.74
N LEU A 76 -22.57 -45.65 0.86
CA LEU A 76 -22.94 -45.27 -0.51
C LEU A 76 -23.86 -44.03 -0.54
N LYS A 77 -24.85 -43.99 0.35
CA LYS A 77 -25.78 -42.87 0.48
C LYS A 77 -25.11 -41.58 0.99
N ILE A 78 -24.09 -41.70 1.85
CA ILE A 78 -23.28 -40.55 2.31
C ILE A 78 -22.51 -39.94 1.14
N ILE A 79 -21.81 -40.77 0.35
CA ILE A 79 -20.97 -40.29 -0.76
C ILE A 79 -21.78 -39.81 -1.97
N SER A 80 -23.02 -40.30 -2.15
CA SER A 80 -23.92 -39.87 -3.22
C SER A 80 -24.74 -38.63 -2.87
N ALA A 81 -24.67 -38.14 -1.62
CA ALA A 81 -25.45 -37.00 -1.20
C ALA A 81 -25.00 -35.70 -1.92
N PRO A 82 -25.94 -34.85 -2.36
CA PRO A 82 -25.65 -33.64 -3.10
C PRO A 82 -24.91 -32.63 -2.22
N LYS A 83 -24.04 -31.87 -2.89
CA LYS A 83 -23.28 -30.80 -2.29
C LYS A 83 -24.21 -29.69 -1.80
N ASN A 84 -23.78 -28.95 -0.78
CA ASN A 84 -24.46 -27.72 -0.36
C ASN A 84 -24.20 -26.57 -1.36
N ASN A 85 -24.83 -25.41 -1.13
CA ASN A 85 -24.67 -24.22 -1.99
C ASN A 85 -23.21 -23.73 -2.10
N ASN A 86 -22.33 -24.14 -1.19
CA ASN A 86 -20.90 -23.83 -1.20
C ASN A 86 -20.06 -24.94 -1.86
N GLY A 87 -20.69 -25.91 -2.53
CA GLY A 87 -20.01 -27.02 -3.20
C GLY A 87 -19.41 -28.08 -2.28
N LYS A 88 -19.72 -28.09 -0.97
CA LYS A 88 -19.20 -29.05 0.01
C LYS A 88 -20.13 -30.25 0.18
N ASP A 89 -19.58 -31.45 0.19
CA ASP A 89 -20.30 -32.69 0.49
C ASP A 89 -20.37 -32.99 2.01
N LEU A 90 -21.05 -34.07 2.40
CA LEU A 90 -21.19 -34.46 3.82
C LEU A 90 -19.84 -34.80 4.48
N ILE A 91 -18.88 -35.31 3.71
CA ILE A 91 -17.58 -35.70 4.24
C ILE A 91 -16.70 -34.46 4.42
N ASP A 92 -16.74 -33.50 3.49
CA ASP A 92 -16.09 -32.20 3.61
C ASP A 92 -16.49 -31.48 4.91
N LEU A 93 -17.78 -31.61 5.27
CA LEU A 93 -18.40 -31.03 6.48
C LEU A 93 -18.18 -31.84 7.75
N SER A 94 -17.57 -33.03 7.67
CA SER A 94 -17.32 -33.89 8.82
C SER A 94 -16.04 -33.50 9.58
N ASP A 95 -15.98 -33.87 10.86
CA ASP A 95 -14.81 -33.67 11.70
C ASP A 95 -13.61 -34.55 11.27
N GLU A 96 -12.42 -34.21 11.74
CA GLU A 96 -11.17 -34.90 11.39
C GLU A 96 -11.22 -36.41 11.68
N GLU A 97 -11.78 -36.80 12.82
CA GLU A 97 -11.93 -38.20 13.24
C GLU A 97 -12.72 -39.03 12.21
N ILE A 98 -13.83 -38.47 11.74
CA ILE A 98 -14.70 -39.10 10.74
C ILE A 98 -14.00 -39.21 9.40
N LYS A 99 -13.31 -38.15 8.97
CA LYS A 99 -12.48 -38.17 7.76
C LYS A 99 -11.40 -39.26 7.82
N LEU A 100 -10.72 -39.42 8.96
CA LEU A 100 -9.74 -40.48 9.15
C LEU A 100 -10.37 -41.88 9.14
N LYS A 101 -11.53 -42.07 9.76
CA LYS A 101 -12.24 -43.36 9.75
C LYS A 101 -12.69 -43.75 8.34
N ILE A 102 -13.21 -42.82 7.56
CA ILE A 102 -13.58 -43.06 6.14
C ILE A 102 -12.39 -43.61 5.36
N LEU A 103 -11.22 -43.02 5.56
CA LEU A 103 -9.99 -43.44 4.89
C LEU A 103 -9.50 -44.81 5.36
N SER A 104 -9.86 -45.26 6.56
CA SER A 104 -9.52 -46.62 7.05
C SER A 104 -10.28 -47.75 6.35
N TYR A 105 -11.23 -47.44 5.46
CA TYR A 105 -11.94 -48.41 4.60
C TYR A 105 -11.66 -48.21 3.10
N PRO A 106 -10.39 -48.25 2.66
CA PRO A 106 -10.00 -47.94 1.28
C PRO A 106 -10.66 -48.89 0.26
N HIS A 107 -10.92 -50.15 0.64
CA HIS A 107 -11.61 -51.12 -0.19
C HIS A 107 -13.05 -50.71 -0.55
N GLN A 108 -13.82 -50.24 0.43
CA GLN A 108 -15.21 -49.83 0.22
C GLN A 108 -15.24 -48.61 -0.71
N LEU A 109 -14.43 -47.60 -0.43
CA LEU A 109 -14.33 -46.39 -1.26
C LEU A 109 -13.86 -46.66 -2.69
N LYS A 110 -12.82 -47.49 -2.88
CA LYS A 110 -12.30 -47.84 -4.21
C LYS A 110 -13.30 -48.68 -5.01
N GLN A 111 -14.05 -49.56 -4.36
CA GLN A 111 -15.07 -50.38 -5.03
C GLN A 111 -16.25 -49.55 -5.53
N TYR A 112 -16.66 -48.52 -4.77
CA TYR A 112 -17.84 -47.72 -5.11
C TYR A 112 -17.55 -46.54 -6.02
N ASN A 113 -16.45 -45.81 -5.81
CA ASN A 113 -16.07 -44.69 -6.66
C ASN A 113 -14.56 -44.36 -6.53
N PRO A 114 -13.69 -44.98 -7.34
CA PRO A 114 -12.26 -44.75 -7.31
C PRO A 114 -11.88 -43.27 -7.44
N SER A 115 -12.57 -42.52 -8.32
CA SER A 115 -12.30 -41.09 -8.55
C SER A 115 -12.56 -40.27 -7.29
N TYR A 116 -13.65 -40.56 -6.59
CA TYR A 116 -14.02 -39.86 -5.36
C TYR A 116 -13.03 -40.12 -4.21
N PHE A 117 -12.51 -41.35 -4.08
CA PHE A 117 -11.47 -41.67 -3.10
C PHE A 117 -10.21 -40.81 -3.28
N PHE A 118 -9.71 -40.70 -4.51
CA PHE A 118 -8.55 -39.84 -4.80
C PHE A 118 -8.87 -38.36 -4.58
N GLN A 119 -10.07 -37.89 -4.92
CA GLN A 119 -10.50 -36.53 -4.61
C GLN A 119 -10.50 -36.25 -3.11
N LEU A 120 -10.99 -37.20 -2.30
CA LEU A 120 -10.98 -37.09 -0.84
C LEU A 120 -9.56 -37.00 -0.28
N ILE A 121 -8.67 -37.91 -0.72
CA ILE A 121 -7.27 -37.92 -0.32
C ILE A 121 -6.56 -36.60 -0.65
N ARG A 122 -6.82 -36.05 -1.84
CA ARG A 122 -6.24 -34.79 -2.31
C ARG A 122 -6.73 -33.58 -1.50
N LYS A 123 -7.93 -33.64 -0.93
CA LYS A 123 -8.50 -32.58 -0.08
C LYS A 123 -7.95 -32.59 1.34
N LEU A 124 -7.33 -33.67 1.79
CA LEU A 124 -6.86 -33.78 3.17
C LEU A 124 -5.62 -32.90 3.41
N PRO A 125 -5.56 -32.20 4.54
CA PRO A 125 -4.32 -31.69 5.12
C PRO A 125 -3.23 -32.77 5.21
N ASN A 126 -1.95 -32.41 5.02
CA ASN A 126 -0.83 -33.37 5.01
C ASN A 126 -0.73 -34.15 6.33
N ASN A 127 -0.88 -33.48 7.48
CA ASN A 127 -0.88 -34.11 8.80
C ASN A 127 -1.99 -35.18 8.97
N LEU A 128 -3.18 -34.94 8.43
CA LEU A 128 -4.27 -35.91 8.44
C LEU A 128 -4.02 -37.05 7.46
N PHE A 129 -3.48 -36.75 6.29
CA PHE A 129 -3.09 -37.77 5.32
C PHE A 129 -2.04 -38.73 5.91
N GLU A 130 -1.00 -38.21 6.57
CA GLU A 130 0.01 -39.05 7.23
C GLU A 130 -0.60 -39.96 8.27
N LYS A 131 -1.49 -39.43 9.14
CA LYS A 131 -2.25 -40.24 10.10
C LYS A 131 -3.09 -41.32 9.42
N ALA A 132 -3.74 -41.01 8.29
CA ALA A 132 -4.55 -41.98 7.55
C ALA A 132 -3.70 -43.09 6.94
N THR A 133 -2.53 -42.76 6.38
CA THR A 133 -1.65 -43.72 5.71
C THR A 133 -1.08 -44.81 6.61
N VAL A 134 -1.04 -44.60 7.93
CA VAL A 134 -0.64 -45.64 8.91
C VAL A 134 -1.54 -46.88 8.80
N ASN A 135 -2.80 -46.69 8.45
CA ASN A 135 -3.80 -47.76 8.33
C ASN A 135 -4.03 -48.20 6.88
N PHE A 136 -3.31 -47.63 5.92
CA PHE A 136 -3.40 -48.08 4.53
C PHE A 136 -2.58 -49.35 4.37
N ASP A 137 -3.17 -50.36 3.76
CA ASP A 137 -2.39 -51.44 3.18
C ASP A 137 -1.88 -50.97 1.81
N PHE A 138 -0.55 -50.79 1.71
CA PHE A 138 0.10 -50.29 0.49
C PHE A 138 -0.20 -51.18 -0.72
N SER A 139 -0.37 -52.50 -0.51
CA SER A 139 -0.65 -53.48 -1.56
C SER A 139 -1.97 -53.20 -2.29
N LEU A 140 -2.90 -52.47 -1.65
CA LEU A 140 -4.15 -52.04 -2.27
C LEU A 140 -3.97 -51.05 -3.41
N PHE A 141 -2.82 -50.37 -3.43
CA PHE A 141 -2.48 -49.37 -4.42
C PHE A 141 -1.36 -49.86 -5.34
N PHE A 142 -0.34 -50.50 -4.77
CA PHE A 142 0.83 -51.00 -5.49
C PHE A 142 1.32 -52.32 -4.87
N ASN A 143 1.34 -53.41 -5.63
CA ASN A 143 1.78 -54.73 -5.13
C ASN A 143 3.30 -54.90 -5.18
N SER A 144 3.99 -54.09 -5.98
CA SER A 144 5.43 -54.18 -6.20
C SER A 144 6.06 -52.81 -6.50
N ILE A 145 7.39 -52.73 -6.44
CA ILE A 145 8.12 -51.54 -6.93
C ILE A 145 7.89 -51.34 -8.42
N ASP A 146 7.74 -52.43 -9.19
CA ASP A 146 7.48 -52.34 -10.62
C ASP A 146 6.10 -51.73 -10.91
N ASP A 147 5.10 -52.02 -10.09
CA ASP A 147 3.76 -51.39 -10.18
C ASP A 147 3.86 -49.87 -10.00
N ILE A 148 4.69 -49.41 -9.05
CA ILE A 148 4.95 -47.97 -8.86
C ILE A 148 5.61 -47.39 -10.11
N LYS A 149 6.61 -48.08 -10.68
CA LYS A 149 7.28 -47.64 -11.91
C LYS A 149 6.29 -47.48 -13.06
N TYR A 150 5.45 -48.49 -13.30
CA TYR A 150 4.43 -48.45 -14.35
C TYR A 150 3.39 -47.34 -14.11
N TYR A 151 2.92 -47.19 -12.87
CA TYR A 151 1.96 -46.15 -12.52
C TYR A 151 2.53 -44.75 -12.75
N VAL A 152 3.74 -44.50 -12.28
CA VAL A 152 4.37 -43.18 -12.39
C VAL A 152 4.65 -42.82 -13.86
N LYS A 153 5.20 -43.76 -14.65
CA LYS A 153 5.41 -43.56 -16.10
C LYS A 153 4.09 -43.32 -16.84
N GLY A 154 3.07 -44.13 -16.56
CA GLY A 154 1.77 -44.04 -17.23
C GLY A 154 1.00 -42.76 -16.87
N LYS A 155 0.89 -42.44 -15.58
CA LYS A 155 0.09 -41.31 -15.08
C LYS A 155 0.76 -39.97 -15.37
N TYR A 156 2.06 -39.85 -15.06
CA TYR A 156 2.76 -38.57 -15.12
C TYR A 156 3.60 -38.39 -16.39
N LYS A 157 3.67 -39.41 -17.27
CA LYS A 157 4.39 -39.36 -18.55
C LYS A 157 5.86 -38.93 -18.41
N ILE A 158 6.55 -39.43 -17.38
CA ILE A 158 7.96 -39.14 -17.13
C ILE A 158 8.88 -40.21 -17.73
N ASP A 159 10.14 -39.87 -17.92
CA ASP A 159 11.17 -40.77 -18.46
C ASP A 159 11.69 -41.79 -17.43
N ASP A 160 12.51 -42.71 -17.93
CA ASP A 160 13.11 -43.79 -17.14
C ASP A 160 14.06 -43.26 -16.06
N ASN A 161 14.82 -42.20 -16.36
CA ASN A 161 15.78 -41.62 -15.43
C ASN A 161 15.11 -41.02 -14.19
N LEU A 162 14.05 -40.24 -14.38
CA LEU A 162 13.26 -39.67 -13.28
C LEU A 162 12.53 -40.75 -12.50
N THR A 163 12.05 -41.79 -13.18
CA THR A 163 11.41 -42.95 -12.54
C THR A 163 12.40 -43.69 -11.64
N ASP A 164 13.58 -44.05 -12.15
CA ASP A 164 14.60 -44.79 -11.39
C ASP A 164 15.18 -43.96 -10.24
N SER A 165 15.32 -42.65 -10.43
CA SER A 165 15.67 -41.70 -9.37
C SER A 165 14.64 -41.72 -8.25
N PHE A 166 13.34 -41.68 -8.59
CA PHE A 166 12.26 -41.75 -7.61
C PHE A 166 12.24 -43.07 -6.84
N ILE A 167 12.41 -44.20 -7.54
CA ILE A 167 12.48 -45.52 -6.88
C ILE A 167 13.67 -45.61 -5.93
N THR A 168 14.83 -45.06 -6.30
CA THR A 168 16.00 -45.02 -5.42
C THR A 168 15.72 -44.20 -4.16
N LYS A 169 15.00 -43.08 -4.28
CA LYS A 169 14.59 -42.25 -3.14
C LYS A 169 13.57 -42.96 -2.24
N ILE A 170 12.65 -43.74 -2.80
CA ILE A 170 11.76 -44.62 -2.01
C ILE A 170 12.57 -45.66 -1.23
N ASN A 171 13.49 -46.37 -1.91
CA ASN A 171 14.32 -47.40 -1.29
C ASN A 171 15.18 -46.84 -0.15
N ASN A 172 15.68 -45.61 -0.32
CA ASN A 172 16.43 -44.87 0.71
C ASN A 172 15.53 -44.21 1.77
N LYS A 173 14.21 -44.46 1.75
CA LYS A 173 13.20 -43.90 2.65
C LYS A 173 13.13 -42.37 2.66
N SER A 174 13.64 -41.71 1.63
CA SER A 174 13.59 -40.24 1.51
C SER A 174 12.30 -39.75 0.85
N ARG A 175 11.53 -40.65 0.23
CA ARG A 175 10.18 -40.37 -0.30
C ARG A 175 9.19 -41.40 0.20
N ASN A 176 8.07 -40.91 0.73
CA ASN A 176 6.95 -41.76 1.08
C ASN A 176 6.08 -41.98 -0.17
N PRO A 177 5.99 -43.23 -0.70
CA PRO A 177 5.26 -43.50 -1.93
C PRO A 177 3.74 -43.31 -1.80
N TYR A 178 3.18 -43.29 -0.58
CA TYR A 178 1.76 -42.97 -0.38
C TYR A 178 1.38 -41.60 -0.93
N TYR A 179 2.32 -40.64 -0.94
CA TYR A 179 2.03 -39.31 -1.47
C TYR A 179 1.70 -39.29 -2.96
N LEU A 180 2.03 -40.33 -3.73
CA LEU A 180 1.57 -40.51 -5.12
C LEU A 180 0.04 -40.48 -5.26
N LEU A 181 -0.70 -40.77 -4.19
CA LEU A 181 -2.16 -40.70 -4.15
C LEU A 181 -2.66 -39.25 -4.10
N LYS A 182 -1.84 -38.31 -3.58
CA LYS A 182 -2.16 -36.88 -3.52
C LYS A 182 -1.78 -36.11 -4.78
N LEU A 183 -0.83 -36.60 -5.56
CA LEU A 183 -0.34 -35.89 -6.75
C LEU A 183 -1.33 -36.03 -7.91
N ASP A 184 -1.45 -34.97 -8.72
CA ASP A 184 -2.37 -34.94 -9.86
C ASP A 184 -1.65 -34.71 -11.18
N THR A 185 -0.73 -33.75 -11.21
CA THR A 185 -0.03 -33.35 -12.42
C THR A 185 1.39 -33.91 -12.48
N GLN A 186 1.98 -33.88 -13.68
CA GLN A 186 3.40 -34.18 -13.88
C GLN A 186 4.30 -33.22 -13.07
N LEU A 187 3.94 -31.94 -13.00
CA LEU A 187 4.68 -30.94 -12.23
C LEU A 187 4.67 -31.28 -10.72
N ASP A 188 3.51 -31.67 -10.17
CA ASP A 188 3.40 -32.10 -8.77
C ASP A 188 4.34 -33.28 -8.49
N PHE A 189 4.39 -34.25 -9.40
CA PHE A 189 5.30 -35.38 -9.29
C PHE A 189 6.76 -34.96 -9.30
N ILE A 190 7.18 -34.12 -10.24
CA ILE A 190 8.58 -33.68 -10.35
C ILE A 190 8.99 -32.91 -9.09
N ILE A 191 8.14 -32.01 -8.60
CA ILE A 191 8.38 -31.22 -7.39
C ILE A 191 8.45 -32.13 -6.16
N PHE A 192 7.52 -33.07 -6.01
CA PHE A 192 7.56 -34.03 -4.92
C PHE A 192 8.83 -34.89 -4.98
N ASN A 193 9.16 -35.43 -6.15
CA ASN A 193 10.34 -36.25 -6.36
C ASN A 193 11.64 -35.48 -6.03
N LYS A 194 11.79 -34.24 -6.50
CA LYS A 194 12.99 -33.42 -6.25
C LYS A 194 13.05 -32.82 -4.85
N PHE A 195 11.94 -32.28 -4.35
CA PHE A 195 11.94 -31.38 -3.20
C PHE A 195 11.13 -31.87 -1.99
N ASN A 196 10.45 -33.01 -2.09
CA ASN A 196 9.55 -33.54 -1.05
C ASN A 196 8.47 -32.54 -0.62
N LEU A 197 7.95 -31.75 -1.57
CA LEU A 197 6.90 -30.77 -1.37
C LEU A 197 5.61 -31.24 -2.05
N ILE A 198 4.47 -30.95 -1.43
CA ILE A 198 3.16 -31.33 -1.93
C ILE A 198 2.34 -30.07 -2.17
N LEU A 199 2.23 -29.71 -3.44
CA LEU A 199 1.37 -28.62 -3.87
C LEU A 199 -0.08 -29.12 -3.81
N ASN A 200 -0.80 -28.80 -2.73
CA ASN A 200 -2.23 -29.12 -2.65
C ASN A 200 -2.97 -28.27 -3.70
N SER A 201 -3.29 -28.84 -4.85
CA SER A 201 -4.00 -28.20 -5.96
C SER A 201 -5.46 -27.80 -5.64
N ASN A 202 -5.93 -28.05 -4.42
CA ASN A 202 -7.24 -27.62 -3.94
C ASN A 202 -7.19 -26.21 -3.35
N LYS A 203 -7.09 -25.20 -4.21
CA LYS A 203 -7.79 -23.94 -4.00
C LYS A 203 -8.59 -23.63 -5.26
N GLN A 204 -9.91 -23.61 -5.10
CA GLN A 204 -10.83 -22.85 -5.93
C GLN A 204 -10.43 -21.37 -5.91
N SER A 205 -9.40 -21.04 -6.67
CA SER A 205 -9.17 -19.72 -7.19
C SER A 205 -8.68 -19.94 -8.60
N ASP A 206 -9.50 -19.55 -9.57
CA ASP A 206 -9.15 -19.34 -10.97
C ASP A 206 -8.06 -18.26 -11.14
N ASN A 207 -7.09 -18.17 -10.23
CA ASN A 207 -6.10 -17.09 -10.11
C ASN A 207 -4.73 -17.53 -9.55
N ILE A 208 -4.43 -18.83 -9.42
CA ILE A 208 -3.04 -19.27 -9.27
C ILE A 208 -2.48 -19.53 -10.67
N ASP A 209 -2.44 -18.48 -11.49
CA ASP A 209 -1.55 -18.40 -12.65
C ASP A 209 -0.13 -18.31 -12.11
N THR A 210 0.44 -19.46 -11.77
CA THR A 210 1.85 -19.53 -11.42
C THR A 210 2.50 -20.34 -12.49
N ASP A 211 3.11 -19.63 -13.44
CA ASP A 211 3.98 -20.07 -14.52
C ASP A 211 5.22 -20.82 -13.98
N LEU A 212 5.04 -21.83 -13.14
CA LEU A 212 6.10 -22.73 -12.70
C LEU A 212 6.51 -23.58 -13.89
N ASN A 213 7.54 -23.12 -14.58
CA ASN A 213 8.07 -23.79 -15.75
C ASN A 213 8.78 -25.09 -15.34
N ILE A 214 8.27 -26.24 -15.82
CA ILE A 214 8.84 -27.58 -15.60
C ILE A 214 10.33 -27.63 -15.97
N ASP A 215 10.75 -26.93 -17.03
CA ASP A 215 12.15 -26.92 -17.46
C ASP A 215 13.07 -26.27 -16.42
N ILE A 216 12.61 -25.20 -15.77
CA ILE A 216 13.35 -24.54 -14.69
C ILE A 216 13.47 -25.51 -13.52
N ILE A 217 12.35 -26.11 -13.09
CA ILE A 217 12.35 -27.08 -11.99
C ILE A 217 13.28 -28.27 -12.28
N ASN A 218 13.31 -28.75 -13.52
CA ASN A 218 14.20 -29.83 -13.95
C ASN A 218 15.67 -29.42 -13.96
N LYS A 219 15.99 -28.17 -14.32
CA LYS A 219 17.36 -27.67 -14.32
C LYS A 219 17.91 -27.41 -12.92
N VAL A 220 17.11 -26.83 -12.03
CA VAL A 220 17.59 -26.32 -10.73
C VAL A 220 18.27 -27.43 -9.89
N ASN A 221 19.38 -27.06 -9.25
CA ASN A 221 20.18 -27.94 -8.41
C ASN A 221 19.37 -28.46 -7.21
N GLU A 222 19.08 -29.77 -7.22
CA GLU A 222 18.25 -30.42 -6.20
C GLU A 222 18.82 -30.30 -4.79
N LYS A 223 20.14 -30.45 -4.64
CA LYS A 223 20.80 -30.42 -3.33
C LYS A 223 20.70 -29.04 -2.67
N HIS A 224 21.02 -27.98 -3.40
CA HIS A 224 20.95 -26.62 -2.87
C HIS A 224 19.51 -26.22 -2.51
N MET A 225 18.55 -26.52 -3.38
CA MET A 225 17.15 -26.21 -3.14
C MET A 225 16.61 -26.90 -1.89
N ASN A 226 16.85 -28.21 -1.73
CA ASN A 226 16.40 -28.93 -0.52
C ASN A 226 16.97 -28.32 0.75
N LEU A 227 18.26 -27.92 0.76
CA LEU A 227 18.86 -27.26 1.92
C LEU A 227 18.22 -25.89 2.23
N ILE A 228 17.88 -25.12 1.19
CA ILE A 228 17.18 -23.84 1.34
C ILE A 228 15.75 -24.05 1.87
N ILE A 229 15.01 -25.00 1.29
CA ILE A 229 13.65 -25.37 1.70
C ILE A 229 13.61 -25.78 3.17
N GLU A 230 14.54 -26.64 3.60
CA GLU A 230 14.64 -27.07 5.01
C GLU A 230 14.93 -25.90 5.94
N LYS A 231 15.78 -24.95 5.52
CA LYS A 231 16.03 -23.73 6.30
C LYS A 231 14.78 -22.86 6.42
N ILE A 232 14.01 -22.66 5.34
CA ILE A 232 12.76 -21.88 5.38
C ILE A 232 11.72 -22.58 6.26
N LYS A 233 11.55 -23.90 6.14
CA LYS A 233 10.64 -24.68 7.00
C LYS A 233 10.95 -24.49 8.48
N LYS A 234 12.23 -24.49 8.86
CA LYS A 234 12.66 -24.24 10.24
C LYS A 234 12.32 -22.85 10.77
N MET A 235 12.14 -21.85 9.90
CA MET A 235 11.71 -20.52 10.30
C MET A 235 10.22 -20.49 10.67
N ASN A 236 9.38 -21.24 9.95
CA ASN A 236 7.94 -21.32 10.20
C ASN A 236 7.33 -22.60 9.60
N ASN A 237 6.81 -23.48 10.45
CA ASN A 237 6.21 -24.75 10.04
C ASN A 237 4.81 -24.62 9.41
N ASN A 238 4.16 -23.45 9.49
CA ASN A 238 2.77 -23.27 9.03
C ASN A 238 2.65 -22.75 7.59
N MET A 239 3.78 -22.43 6.94
CA MET A 239 3.78 -21.93 5.56
C MET A 239 3.46 -23.07 4.58
N SER A 240 2.64 -22.79 3.56
CA SER A 240 2.32 -23.80 2.55
C SER A 240 3.57 -24.21 1.74
N ASP A 241 3.65 -25.49 1.37
CA ASP A 241 4.72 -26.02 0.52
C ASP A 241 4.90 -25.22 -0.78
N TYR A 242 3.80 -24.70 -1.33
CA TYR A 242 3.81 -23.81 -2.49
C TYR A 242 4.58 -22.51 -2.21
N HIS A 243 4.21 -21.79 -1.14
CA HIS A 243 4.90 -20.54 -0.78
C HIS A 243 6.39 -20.79 -0.44
N ILE A 244 6.70 -21.92 0.21
CA ILE A 244 8.08 -22.32 0.52
C ILE A 244 8.88 -22.51 -0.77
N LEU A 245 8.33 -23.25 -1.74
CA LEU A 245 8.98 -23.50 -3.03
C LEU A 245 9.27 -22.20 -3.77
N ILE A 246 8.28 -21.32 -3.91
CA ILE A 246 8.43 -20.03 -4.59
C ILE A 246 9.50 -19.17 -3.92
N THR A 247 9.43 -19.06 -2.59
CA THR A 247 10.42 -18.28 -1.83
C THR A 247 11.83 -18.84 -2.02
N ALA A 248 12.00 -20.16 -1.88
CA ALA A 248 13.28 -20.83 -2.07
C ALA A 248 13.83 -20.63 -3.48
N LEU A 249 12.98 -20.85 -4.50
CA LEU A 249 13.37 -20.81 -5.90
C LEU A 249 13.77 -19.40 -6.31
N ASN A 250 12.97 -18.39 -5.97
CA ASN A 250 13.22 -17.01 -6.38
C ASN A 250 14.45 -16.45 -5.68
N MET A 251 14.62 -16.70 -4.38
CA MET A 251 15.83 -16.32 -3.66
C MET A 251 17.07 -17.04 -4.22
N TYR A 252 16.99 -18.36 -4.42
CA TYR A 252 18.10 -19.13 -4.98
C TYR A 252 18.52 -18.57 -6.33
N SER A 253 17.55 -18.31 -7.20
CA SER A 253 17.77 -17.82 -8.56
C SER A 253 18.46 -16.45 -8.59
N ILE A 254 18.14 -15.54 -7.67
CA ILE A 254 18.77 -14.21 -7.60
C ILE A 254 20.14 -14.26 -6.93
N PHE A 255 20.23 -14.93 -5.78
CA PHE A 255 21.36 -14.77 -4.86
C PHE A 255 22.34 -15.95 -4.88
N GLY A 256 21.96 -17.09 -5.45
CA GLY A 256 22.69 -18.34 -5.30
C GLY A 256 22.57 -18.91 -3.88
N PHE A 257 23.20 -20.06 -3.65
CA PHE A 257 23.03 -20.84 -2.43
C PHE A 257 23.56 -20.10 -1.18
N ASP A 258 24.79 -19.59 -1.25
CA ASP A 258 25.47 -19.01 -0.10
C ASP A 258 24.80 -17.73 0.39
N ASN A 259 24.39 -16.84 -0.52
CA ASN A 259 23.74 -15.60 -0.13
C ASN A 259 22.30 -15.82 0.28
N THR A 260 21.55 -16.73 -0.36
CA THR A 260 20.23 -17.15 0.12
C THR A 260 20.29 -17.69 1.54
N SER A 261 21.26 -18.56 1.82
CA SER A 261 21.51 -19.07 3.17
C SER A 261 21.76 -17.94 4.16
N LYS A 262 22.62 -16.98 3.84
CA LYS A 262 22.89 -15.82 4.72
C LYS A 262 21.64 -14.97 4.99
N ILE A 263 20.75 -14.81 4.01
CA ILE A 263 19.51 -14.05 4.18
C ILE A 263 18.57 -14.78 5.15
N ILE A 264 18.38 -16.08 4.97
CA ILE A 264 17.57 -16.92 5.85
C ILE A 264 18.16 -16.98 7.26
N ASP A 265 19.50 -17.04 7.37
CA ASP A 265 20.23 -17.03 8.63
C ASP A 265 20.32 -15.62 9.26
N ASN A 266 19.42 -14.70 8.87
CA ASN A 266 19.26 -13.36 9.45
C ASN A 266 20.47 -12.42 9.34
N LYS A 267 21.39 -12.63 8.37
CA LYS A 267 22.57 -11.76 8.20
C LYS A 267 22.22 -10.32 7.80
N PHE A 268 21.05 -10.11 7.20
CA PHE A 268 20.60 -8.83 6.65
C PHE A 268 19.43 -8.18 7.42
N THR A 269 19.06 -8.70 8.59
CA THR A 269 17.96 -8.14 9.41
C THR A 269 18.40 -6.93 10.20
N LYS A 270 19.54 -7.02 10.91
CA LYS A 270 20.02 -5.94 11.78
C LYS A 270 20.43 -4.71 10.98
N ILE A 271 19.73 -3.60 11.22
CA ILE A 271 20.08 -2.27 10.73
C ILE A 271 20.94 -1.55 11.75
N ASN A 272 22.02 -0.92 11.30
CA ASN A 272 22.83 -0.08 12.19
C ASN A 272 22.31 1.36 12.19
N GLU A 273 22.74 2.13 13.19
CA GLU A 273 22.37 3.53 13.33
C GLU A 273 22.80 4.38 12.11
N ALA A 274 23.92 4.08 11.46
CA ALA A 274 24.36 4.82 10.27
C ALA A 274 23.41 4.62 9.08
N ALA A 275 22.82 3.43 8.89
CA ALA A 275 21.74 3.22 7.93
C ALA A 275 20.50 3.98 8.31
N LEU A 276 20.10 3.93 9.58
CA LEU A 276 18.93 4.67 10.05
C LEU A 276 19.12 6.16 9.79
N LYS A 277 20.32 6.70 10.02
CA LYS A 277 20.70 8.08 9.66
C LYS A 277 20.61 8.34 8.16
N ARG A 278 21.06 7.39 7.31
CA ARG A 278 20.95 7.53 5.83
C ARG A 278 19.51 7.46 5.35
N ALA A 279 18.73 6.53 5.87
CA ALA A 279 17.29 6.41 5.59
C ALA A 279 16.58 7.69 6.07
N ALA A 280 16.73 8.08 7.32
CA ALA A 280 16.21 9.33 7.86
C ALA A 280 16.66 10.55 7.04
N THR A 281 17.91 10.60 6.58
CA THR A 281 18.41 11.66 5.71
C THR A 281 17.71 11.64 4.36
N THR A 282 17.52 10.47 3.76
CA THR A 282 16.82 10.32 2.47
C THR A 282 15.35 10.73 2.60
N LEU A 283 14.68 10.27 3.65
CA LEU A 283 13.32 10.67 4.01
C LEU A 283 13.22 12.16 4.25
N PHE A 284 14.20 12.73 4.96
CA PHE A 284 14.27 14.15 5.20
C PHE A 284 14.46 14.91 3.89
N ILE A 285 15.31 14.44 2.98
CA ILE A 285 15.50 15.04 1.65
C ILE A 285 14.21 14.98 0.85
N ASP A 286 13.50 13.86 0.86
CA ASP A 286 12.23 13.68 0.13
C ASP A 286 11.11 14.54 0.73
N ASN A 287 10.95 14.53 2.06
CA ASN A 287 10.01 15.41 2.77
C ASN A 287 10.35 16.88 2.58
N GLN A 288 11.65 17.22 2.59
CA GLN A 288 12.10 18.56 2.28
C GLN A 288 11.75 18.89 0.84
N ARG A 289 12.11 18.06 -0.14
CA ARG A 289 11.75 18.25 -1.55
C ARG A 289 10.26 18.51 -1.70
N GLN A 290 9.41 17.70 -1.07
CA GLN A 290 7.97 17.88 -1.04
C GLN A 290 7.58 19.23 -0.43
N TYR A 291 8.12 19.55 0.76
CA TYR A 291 7.95 20.85 1.39
C TYR A 291 8.42 22.00 0.49
N ARG A 292 9.50 21.84 -0.27
CA ARG A 292 10.05 22.87 -1.16
C ARG A 292 9.23 23.05 -2.43
N ILE A 293 8.51 22.01 -2.85
CA ILE A 293 7.50 22.09 -3.92
C ILE A 293 6.28 22.84 -3.39
N GLU A 294 5.86 22.56 -2.15
CA GLU A 294 4.69 23.13 -1.48
C GLU A 294 4.89 24.55 -0.90
N HIS A 295 6.13 24.96 -0.63
CA HIS A 295 6.46 26.19 0.11
C HIS A 295 7.65 26.96 -0.51
N GLN A 296 7.53 27.31 -1.78
CA GLN A 296 8.58 27.98 -2.56
C GLN A 296 8.98 29.38 -2.03
N ASP A 297 8.13 30.03 -1.22
CA ASP A 297 8.42 31.28 -0.48
C ASP A 297 9.67 31.20 0.38
N HIS A 298 9.87 30.05 1.00
CA HIS A 298 10.86 29.92 2.06
C HIS A 298 12.28 29.76 1.52
N PHE A 299 12.46 29.69 0.20
CA PHE A 299 13.79 29.67 -0.41
C PHE A 299 14.27 31.10 -0.64
N VAL A 300 15.57 31.32 -0.38
CA VAL A 300 16.19 32.65 -0.41
C VAL A 300 16.16 33.21 -1.83
N SER A 301 15.07 33.88 -2.17
CA SER A 301 14.88 34.61 -3.42
C SER A 301 15.29 36.08 -3.25
N TYR A 302 15.44 36.78 -4.37
CA TYR A 302 15.68 38.22 -4.37
C TYR A 302 14.61 38.97 -3.57
N GLU A 303 13.33 38.60 -3.73
CA GLU A 303 12.23 39.22 -2.99
C GLU A 303 12.31 38.96 -1.47
N VAL A 304 12.78 37.77 -1.06
CA VAL A 304 13.02 37.47 0.36
C VAL A 304 14.16 38.32 0.92
N VAL A 305 15.22 38.52 0.14
CA VAL A 305 16.35 39.39 0.51
C VAL A 305 15.90 40.85 0.59
N GLU A 306 15.07 41.34 -0.33
CA GLU A 306 14.47 42.69 -0.25
C GLU A 306 13.61 42.84 1.00
N LYS A 307 12.72 41.87 1.27
CA LYS A 307 11.87 41.89 2.46
C LYS A 307 12.70 41.85 3.74
N ALA A 308 13.77 41.05 3.76
CA ALA A 308 14.71 41.01 4.88
C ALA A 308 15.41 42.35 5.08
N ALA A 309 15.85 43.01 4.00
CA ALA A 309 16.45 44.33 4.07
C ALA A 309 15.48 45.38 4.65
N HIS A 310 14.22 45.34 4.23
CA HIS A 310 13.16 46.17 4.81
C HIS A 310 12.85 45.83 6.26
N ALA A 311 12.80 44.54 6.61
CA ALA A 311 12.56 44.07 7.97
C ALA A 311 13.70 44.50 8.93
N ILE A 312 14.96 44.43 8.49
CA ILE A 312 16.13 44.93 9.25
C ILE A 312 15.99 46.43 9.52
N LYS A 313 15.60 47.21 8.50
CA LYS A 313 15.40 48.66 8.63
C LYS A 313 14.26 49.01 9.60
N ASN A 314 13.19 48.21 9.58
CA ASN A 314 11.99 48.44 10.39
C ASN A 314 12.05 47.75 11.78
N ASN A 315 13.13 47.05 12.11
CA ASN A 315 13.22 46.16 13.28
C ASN A 315 12.06 45.15 13.37
N ASP A 316 11.62 44.63 12.23
CA ASP A 316 10.59 43.59 12.15
C ASP A 316 11.21 42.22 12.47
N ILE A 317 11.24 41.90 13.76
CA ILE A 317 11.78 40.65 14.30
C ILE A 317 10.93 39.44 13.85
N ASP A 318 9.63 39.62 13.68
CA ASP A 318 8.71 38.54 13.37
C ASP A 318 8.97 37.94 11.97
N PHE A 319 9.37 38.77 11.01
CA PHE A 319 9.84 38.30 9.70
C PHE A 319 10.96 37.25 9.84
N PHE A 320 11.94 37.51 10.72
CA PHE A 320 13.13 36.69 10.88
C PHE A 320 12.93 35.40 11.66
N LYS A 321 11.90 35.32 12.53
CA LYS A 321 11.54 34.09 13.24
C LYS A 321 11.31 32.91 12.30
N THR A 322 10.87 33.20 11.07
CA THR A 322 10.62 32.17 10.06
C THR A 322 11.88 31.55 9.46
N PHE A 323 13.07 32.14 9.65
CA PHE A 323 14.35 31.69 9.08
C PHE A 323 15.31 31.09 10.11
N PHE A 324 15.02 31.23 11.41
CA PHE A 324 15.91 30.79 12.48
C PHE A 324 15.43 29.54 13.21
N VAL A 325 16.35 28.91 13.94
CA VAL A 325 16.06 27.76 14.82
C VAL A 325 15.31 28.20 16.07
N ASN A 326 15.69 29.36 16.62
CA ASN A 326 15.14 29.92 17.83
C ASN A 326 14.29 31.14 17.47
N ASP A 327 13.03 31.12 17.89
CA ASP A 327 12.06 32.19 17.69
C ASP A 327 12.04 33.22 18.84
N ASN A 328 12.97 33.10 19.80
CA ASN A 328 13.16 34.07 20.88
C ASN A 328 13.64 35.42 20.34
N ASN A 329 12.88 36.47 20.68
CA ASN A 329 13.13 37.86 20.27
C ASN A 329 14.53 38.36 20.64
N ASP A 330 15.06 38.04 21.82
CA ASP A 330 16.35 38.55 22.30
C ASP A 330 17.50 37.97 21.47
N TYR A 331 17.42 36.67 21.18
CA TYR A 331 18.41 35.97 20.34
C TYR A 331 18.43 36.51 18.91
N ILE A 332 17.25 36.78 18.35
CA ILE A 332 17.10 37.33 16.99
C ILE A 332 17.64 38.76 16.93
N THR A 333 17.36 39.58 17.94
CA THR A 333 17.81 40.97 18.01
C THR A 333 19.34 41.04 18.01
N ASP A 334 20.01 40.24 18.84
CA ASP A 334 21.49 40.15 18.88
C ASP A 334 22.11 39.73 17.53
N LEU A 335 21.44 38.83 16.80
CA LEU A 335 21.88 38.40 15.46
C LEU A 335 21.71 39.50 14.41
N LEU A 336 20.59 40.21 14.45
CA LEU A 336 20.30 41.32 13.54
C LEU A 336 21.22 42.51 13.80
N ASP A 337 21.56 42.80 15.06
CA ASP A 337 22.47 43.89 15.39
C ASP A 337 23.91 43.62 14.93
N LYS A 338 24.36 42.35 14.97
CA LYS A 338 25.62 41.94 14.34
C LYS A 338 25.58 42.08 12.82
N LEU A 339 24.49 41.71 12.17
CA LEU A 339 24.34 41.90 10.73
C LEU A 339 24.39 43.39 10.37
N LYS A 340 23.70 44.25 11.13
CA LYS A 340 23.74 45.70 10.93
C LYS A 340 25.13 46.29 11.12
N SER A 341 25.94 45.78 12.06
CA SER A 341 27.32 46.25 12.24
C SER A 341 28.24 45.89 11.08
N ASP A 342 27.92 44.82 10.34
CA ASP A 342 28.67 44.38 9.17
C ASP A 342 28.23 45.10 7.87
N MET A 343 27.11 45.86 7.91
CA MET A 343 26.60 46.62 6.77
C MET A 343 27.36 47.94 6.60
N ASN A 344 27.73 48.28 5.36
CA ASN A 344 28.52 49.48 5.04
C ASN A 344 27.71 50.80 5.21
N SER A 345 26.38 50.70 5.28
CA SER A 345 25.45 51.80 5.54
C SER A 345 24.07 51.25 5.91
N ASN A 346 23.18 52.07 6.47
CA ASN A 346 21.77 51.71 6.68
C ASN A 346 20.93 51.74 5.38
N GLU A 347 21.56 51.97 4.22
CA GLU A 347 20.89 52.00 2.92
C GLU A 347 20.81 50.62 2.28
N ILE A 348 19.70 50.37 1.58
CA ILE A 348 19.46 49.13 0.85
C ILE A 348 20.20 49.21 -0.49
N ASN A 349 21.48 48.80 -0.49
CA ASN A 349 22.35 48.82 -1.67
C ASN A 349 22.76 47.38 -2.10
N PRO A 350 23.35 47.18 -3.30
CA PRO A 350 23.68 45.85 -3.80
C PRO A 350 24.63 45.04 -2.89
N GLU A 351 25.65 45.69 -2.31
CA GLU A 351 26.60 45.03 -1.39
C GLU A 351 25.91 44.54 -0.11
N ASN A 352 25.10 45.39 0.50
CA ASN A 352 24.30 45.07 1.67
C ASN A 352 23.27 43.96 1.37
N LYS A 353 22.67 43.93 0.17
CA LYS A 353 21.75 42.85 -0.25
C LYS A 353 22.47 41.51 -0.37
N GLU A 354 23.66 41.46 -0.95
CA GLU A 354 24.47 40.24 -1.00
C GLU A 354 24.92 39.80 0.40
N LEU A 355 25.25 40.74 1.29
CA LEU A 355 25.52 40.45 2.69
C LEU A 355 24.30 39.82 3.38
N ILE A 356 23.12 40.43 3.26
CA ILE A 356 21.85 39.90 3.81
C ILE A 356 21.53 38.52 3.23
N LYS A 357 21.69 38.33 1.92
CA LYS A 357 21.49 37.04 1.25
C LYS A 357 22.42 35.98 1.80
N SER A 358 23.71 36.28 1.94
CA SER A 358 24.70 35.36 2.49
C SER A 358 24.40 35.00 3.96
N PHE A 359 23.95 35.98 4.75
CA PHE A 359 23.52 35.79 6.13
C PHE A 359 22.29 34.89 6.21
N LEU A 360 21.24 35.17 5.43
CA LEU A 360 20.03 34.34 5.37
C LEU A 360 20.35 32.91 4.95
N LEU A 361 21.18 32.72 3.91
CA LEU A 361 21.60 31.39 3.46
C LEU A 361 22.34 30.62 4.57
N LYS A 362 23.21 31.29 5.31
CA LYS A 362 23.94 30.70 6.43
C LYS A 362 22.99 30.26 7.55
N GLU A 363 22.03 31.12 7.90
CA GLU A 363 21.10 30.85 8.98
C GLU A 363 20.02 29.82 8.60
N VAL A 364 19.52 29.85 7.36
CA VAL A 364 18.66 28.80 6.80
C VAL A 364 19.40 27.46 6.78
N ASN A 365 20.67 27.41 6.38
CA ASN A 365 21.45 26.18 6.40
C ASN A 365 21.65 25.66 7.84
N LYS A 366 21.93 26.54 8.81
CA LYS A 366 21.97 26.14 10.23
C LYS A 366 20.63 25.56 10.70
N ARG A 367 19.52 26.20 10.31
CA ARG A 367 18.16 25.76 10.62
C ARG A 367 17.84 24.42 9.98
N GLU A 368 18.18 24.22 8.72
CA GLU A 368 18.03 22.95 8.02
C GLU A 368 18.88 21.85 8.66
N GLN A 369 20.13 22.14 9.03
CA GLN A 369 20.98 21.18 9.74
C GLN A 369 20.42 20.82 11.12
N TYR A 370 19.88 21.81 11.84
CA TYR A 370 19.23 21.59 13.13
C TYR A 370 17.99 20.71 12.99
N PHE A 371 17.07 21.04 12.08
CA PHE A 371 15.88 20.23 11.85
C PHE A 371 16.18 18.87 11.25
N LYS A 372 17.20 18.77 10.40
CA LYS A 372 17.69 17.48 9.91
C LYS A 372 18.17 16.62 11.07
N LYS A 373 18.97 17.19 11.98
CA LYS A 373 19.45 16.49 13.17
C LYS A 373 18.27 16.07 14.07
N MET A 374 17.37 16.98 14.41
CA MET A 374 16.16 16.66 15.19
C MET A 374 15.31 15.58 14.53
N PHE A 375 15.10 15.68 13.22
CA PHE A 375 14.33 14.71 12.46
C PHE A 375 14.99 13.34 12.51
N ILE A 376 16.31 13.27 12.29
CA ILE A 376 17.09 12.04 12.37
C ILE A 376 17.02 11.44 13.77
N ASP A 377 17.27 12.25 14.82
CA ASP A 377 17.27 11.79 16.20
C ASP A 377 15.88 11.27 16.61
N LYS A 378 14.81 12.01 16.25
CA LYS A 378 13.42 11.59 16.47
C LYS A 378 13.09 10.32 15.70
N TYR A 379 13.45 10.23 14.42
CA TYR A 379 13.19 9.07 13.59
C TYR A 379 13.90 7.83 14.14
N ILE A 380 15.15 7.96 14.60
CA ILE A 380 15.90 6.86 15.21
C ILE A 380 15.24 6.42 16.52
N SER A 381 14.86 7.36 17.38
CA SER A 381 14.13 7.05 18.62
C SER A 381 12.84 6.29 18.31
N GLN A 382 12.00 6.84 17.42
CA GLN A 382 10.73 6.23 17.02
C GLN A 382 10.93 4.84 16.40
N TYR A 383 11.98 4.66 15.59
CA TYR A 383 12.32 3.35 15.04
C TYR A 383 12.57 2.33 16.15
N TYR A 384 13.35 2.67 17.17
CA TYR A 384 13.60 1.75 18.28
C TYR A 384 12.38 1.55 19.18
N ASP A 385 11.59 2.59 19.41
CA ASP A 385 10.36 2.54 20.22
C ASP A 385 9.27 1.68 19.56
N LEU A 386 9.01 1.89 18.26
CA LEU A 386 8.00 1.17 17.49
C LEU A 386 8.39 -0.30 17.26
N ASN A 387 9.68 -0.59 17.15
CA ASN A 387 10.15 -1.97 16.92
C ASN A 387 10.41 -2.75 18.22
N LYS A 388 10.31 -2.13 19.40
CA LYS A 388 10.53 -2.68 20.76
C LYS A 388 11.83 -3.46 21.02
N ILE A 389 12.61 -3.85 20.02
CA ILE A 389 13.98 -4.41 19.98
C ILE A 389 14.44 -4.32 18.50
N GLU A 390 15.74 -4.16 18.21
CA GLU A 390 16.27 -4.32 16.84
C GLU A 390 15.68 -5.56 16.18
N LYS A 391 15.04 -5.46 15.01
CA LYS A 391 14.51 -6.63 14.31
C LYS A 391 15.62 -7.67 14.11
N THR A 392 15.57 -8.74 14.89
CA THR A 392 16.63 -9.76 14.89
C THR A 392 16.36 -10.85 13.87
N GLU A 393 15.08 -11.09 13.55
CA GLU A 393 14.65 -12.20 12.70
C GLU A 393 13.71 -11.70 11.59
N ILE A 394 13.92 -12.23 10.38
CA ILE A 394 12.96 -12.13 9.28
C ILE A 394 12.03 -13.31 9.31
N THR A 395 10.75 -13.11 9.02
CA THR A 395 9.79 -14.22 8.94
C THR A 395 9.74 -14.81 7.53
N SER A 396 9.30 -16.06 7.41
CA SER A 396 9.11 -16.71 6.11
C SER A 396 8.04 -16.01 5.26
N ASP A 397 6.99 -15.46 5.88
CA ASP A 397 5.94 -14.71 5.19
C ASP A 397 6.46 -13.39 4.61
N GLU A 398 7.38 -12.72 5.32
CA GLU A 398 8.06 -11.54 4.78
C GLU A 398 8.94 -11.90 3.58
N LEU A 399 9.73 -12.98 3.67
CA LEU A 399 10.53 -13.46 2.54
C LEU A 399 9.65 -13.76 1.32
N TYR A 400 8.53 -14.45 1.52
CA TYR A 400 7.59 -14.71 0.43
C TYR A 400 7.05 -13.42 -0.18
N ASN A 401 6.62 -12.47 0.66
CA ASN A 401 6.07 -11.21 0.16
C ASN A 401 7.09 -10.38 -0.62
N PHE A 402 8.38 -10.44 -0.28
CA PHE A 402 9.43 -9.73 -1.03
C PHE A 402 9.78 -10.37 -2.37
N PHE A 403 9.68 -11.70 -2.47
CA PHE A 403 10.24 -12.44 -3.61
C PHE A 403 9.21 -13.20 -4.45
N LYS A 404 7.93 -13.25 -4.08
CA LYS A 404 6.92 -14.04 -4.80
C LYS A 404 6.74 -13.66 -6.28
N ASP A 405 6.88 -12.38 -6.60
CA ASP A 405 6.58 -11.82 -7.93
C ASP A 405 7.84 -11.71 -8.83
N ILE A 406 8.90 -12.46 -8.51
CA ILE A 406 10.13 -12.50 -9.31
C ILE A 406 9.94 -13.37 -10.55
N ASP A 407 10.27 -12.81 -11.70
CA ASP A 407 10.20 -13.48 -13.00
C ASP A 407 11.46 -14.33 -13.24
N ILE A 408 11.40 -15.57 -12.79
CA ILE A 408 12.49 -16.56 -12.93
C ILE A 408 12.80 -16.94 -14.38
N SER A 409 11.90 -16.68 -15.33
CA SER A 409 12.15 -16.96 -16.76
C SER A 409 13.30 -16.12 -17.34
N LYS A 410 13.62 -15.00 -16.69
CA LYS A 410 14.73 -14.10 -17.04
C LYS A 410 16.07 -14.53 -16.43
N ILE A 411 16.09 -15.59 -15.62
CA ILE A 411 17.28 -16.06 -14.91
C ILE A 411 17.80 -17.34 -15.57
N ASN A 412 19.10 -17.32 -15.89
CA ASN A 412 19.76 -18.46 -16.51
C ASN A 412 20.41 -19.38 -15.46
N PHE A 413 20.51 -20.66 -15.78
CA PHE A 413 21.21 -21.66 -14.97
C PHE A 413 22.35 -22.29 -15.78
N ASP A 414 23.44 -22.65 -15.10
CA ASP A 414 24.51 -23.45 -15.66
C ASP A 414 24.09 -24.93 -15.83
N ASP A 415 24.97 -25.73 -16.44
CA ASP A 415 24.73 -27.16 -16.69
C ASP A 415 24.56 -27.98 -15.40
N ASN A 416 24.98 -27.46 -14.24
CA ASN A 416 24.83 -28.08 -12.92
C ASN A 416 23.57 -27.59 -12.17
N GLY A 417 22.73 -26.80 -12.84
CA GLY A 417 21.52 -26.26 -12.24
C GLY A 417 21.75 -25.11 -11.27
N ARG A 418 22.92 -24.46 -11.33
CA ARG A 418 23.25 -23.29 -10.49
C ARG A 418 22.93 -22.02 -11.26
N PRO A 419 22.31 -21.01 -10.62
CA PRO A 419 21.96 -19.77 -11.30
C PRO A 419 23.22 -19.00 -11.71
N ILE A 420 23.18 -18.45 -12.91
CA ILE A 420 24.18 -17.52 -13.43
C ILE A 420 23.89 -16.16 -12.81
N LEU A 421 24.68 -15.80 -11.80
CA LEU A 421 24.41 -14.65 -10.94
C LEU A 421 24.73 -13.32 -11.64
N ASN A 422 23.80 -12.36 -11.53
CA ASN A 422 24.08 -10.96 -11.86
C ASN A 422 24.77 -10.28 -10.67
N ASN A 423 26.09 -10.16 -10.73
CA ASN A 423 26.89 -9.58 -9.65
C ASN A 423 26.55 -8.10 -9.37
N ASN A 424 26.14 -7.32 -10.37
CA ASN A 424 25.75 -5.92 -10.17
C ASN A 424 24.42 -5.82 -9.41
N LEU A 425 23.45 -6.68 -9.74
CA LEU A 425 22.20 -6.80 -8.99
C LEU A 425 22.46 -7.25 -7.54
N ILE A 426 23.32 -8.26 -7.35
CA ILE A 426 23.68 -8.74 -6.01
C ILE A 426 24.37 -7.64 -5.22
N ASN A 427 25.30 -6.89 -5.82
CA ASN A 427 25.99 -5.79 -5.16
C ASN A 427 25.03 -4.64 -4.84
N PHE A 428 24.05 -4.35 -5.69
CA PHE A 428 23.00 -3.37 -5.42
C PHE A 428 22.14 -3.81 -4.22
N LEU A 429 21.67 -5.07 -4.21
CA LEU A 429 20.78 -5.59 -3.17
C LEU A 429 21.48 -5.85 -1.83
N LEU A 430 22.70 -6.39 -1.87
CA LEU A 430 23.43 -6.90 -0.70
C LEU A 430 24.67 -6.07 -0.32
N GLY A 431 25.01 -5.05 -1.10
CA GLY A 431 26.18 -4.21 -0.87
C GLY A 431 27.48 -5.03 -0.89
N ASN A 432 28.41 -4.69 0.00
CA ASN A 432 29.69 -5.40 0.17
C ASN A 432 29.62 -6.60 1.14
N LEU A 433 28.42 -7.09 1.50
CA LEU A 433 28.20 -8.27 2.34
C LEU A 433 28.77 -8.24 3.78
N LYS A 434 29.28 -7.09 4.24
CA LYS A 434 29.75 -6.90 5.63
C LYS A 434 28.56 -6.77 6.58
N ASN A 435 28.63 -7.39 7.77
CA ASN A 435 27.56 -7.34 8.77
C ASN A 435 27.17 -5.90 9.16
N ASN A 436 28.14 -4.98 9.12
CA ASN A 436 27.95 -3.59 9.53
C ASN A 436 27.75 -2.64 8.33
N ASN A 437 27.56 -3.15 7.11
CA ASN A 437 27.23 -2.32 5.95
C ASN A 437 25.78 -2.54 5.55
N ASP A 438 25.04 -1.46 5.37
CA ASP A 438 23.63 -1.57 5.05
C ASP A 438 23.43 -1.53 3.55
N CYS A 439 22.64 -2.49 3.11
CA CYS A 439 22.30 -2.71 1.71
C CYS A 439 20.79 -2.47 1.50
N ILE A 440 20.37 -2.42 0.23
CA ILE A 440 18.96 -2.19 -0.13
C ILE A 440 18.07 -3.26 0.49
N LEU A 441 18.46 -4.54 0.47
CA LEU A 441 17.66 -5.61 1.04
C LEU A 441 17.43 -5.41 2.54
N ARG A 442 18.45 -4.98 3.29
CA ARG A 442 18.32 -4.67 4.72
C ARG A 442 17.34 -3.51 4.96
N LEU A 443 17.38 -2.48 4.12
CA LEU A 443 16.40 -1.39 4.19
C LEU A 443 14.99 -1.91 3.91
N VAL A 444 14.80 -2.75 2.89
CA VAL A 444 13.52 -3.38 2.53
C VAL A 444 12.95 -4.18 3.71
N ILE A 445 13.76 -5.04 4.33
CA ILE A 445 13.37 -5.90 5.46
C ILE A 445 12.89 -5.07 6.67
N ASN A 446 13.50 -3.90 6.87
CA ASN A 446 13.18 -2.98 7.98
C ASN A 446 12.21 -1.86 7.57
N LYS A 447 11.60 -1.95 6.38
CA LYS A 447 10.65 -0.97 5.82
C LYS A 447 11.22 0.44 5.63
N GLN A 448 12.52 0.57 5.37
CA GLN A 448 13.25 1.84 5.22
C GLN A 448 13.72 2.14 3.79
N ALA A 449 13.11 1.54 2.77
CA ALA A 449 13.51 1.69 1.36
C ALA A 449 12.56 2.55 0.49
N PHE A 450 11.87 3.55 1.05
CA PHE A 450 11.16 4.62 0.30
C PHE A 450 10.25 4.16 -0.86
N GLY A 451 9.39 3.16 -0.60
CA GLY A 451 8.49 2.57 -1.60
C GLY A 451 9.06 1.31 -2.26
N LEU A 452 10.39 1.14 -2.32
CA LEU A 452 11.00 -0.12 -2.80
C LEU A 452 10.65 -1.31 -1.90
N ASN A 453 10.32 -1.09 -0.62
CA ASN A 453 9.83 -2.16 0.26
C ASN A 453 8.67 -2.93 -0.37
N ASP A 454 7.89 -2.22 -1.19
CA ASP A 454 6.61 -2.64 -1.73
C ASP A 454 6.67 -2.99 -3.22
N THR A 455 7.78 -2.66 -3.90
CA THR A 455 7.94 -2.74 -5.35
C THR A 455 9.33 -3.26 -5.76
N ILE A 456 10.02 -3.98 -4.87
CA ILE A 456 11.39 -4.47 -5.10
C ILE A 456 11.46 -5.48 -6.25
N ASP A 457 10.38 -6.26 -6.42
CA ASP A 457 10.18 -7.23 -7.49
C ASP A 457 10.27 -6.56 -8.87
N ILE A 458 9.62 -5.42 -9.06
CA ILE A 458 9.64 -4.65 -10.31
C ILE A 458 11.07 -4.23 -10.66
N VAL A 459 11.84 -3.77 -9.66
CA VAL A 459 13.24 -3.38 -9.83
C VAL A 459 14.12 -4.58 -10.19
N ILE A 460 13.97 -5.70 -9.48
CA ILE A 460 14.75 -6.91 -9.75
C ILE A 460 14.46 -7.44 -11.16
N ASN A 461 13.19 -7.59 -11.51
CA ASN A 461 12.72 -8.13 -12.78
C ASN A 461 13.16 -7.31 -14.01
N ASN A 462 13.56 -6.05 -13.80
CA ASN A 462 13.96 -5.12 -14.84
C ASN A 462 15.33 -4.48 -14.61
N PHE A 463 16.15 -5.04 -13.72
CA PHE A 463 17.41 -4.43 -13.29
C PHE A 463 18.34 -4.09 -14.47
N ASN A 464 18.48 -5.00 -15.45
CA ASN A 464 19.31 -4.78 -16.63
C ASN A 464 18.87 -3.55 -17.46
N LYS A 465 17.56 -3.25 -17.50
CA LYS A 465 17.05 -2.06 -18.21
C LYS A 465 17.40 -0.78 -17.44
N ILE A 466 17.24 -0.81 -16.10
CA ILE A 466 17.59 0.30 -15.21
C ILE A 466 19.08 0.60 -15.31
N GLU A 467 19.91 -0.43 -15.19
CA GLU A 467 21.37 -0.33 -15.29
C GLU A 467 21.80 0.31 -16.62
N LYS A 468 21.21 -0.12 -17.73
CA LYS A 468 21.49 0.46 -19.06
C LYS A 468 21.12 1.94 -19.17
N ILE A 469 20.01 2.36 -18.57
CA ILE A 469 19.59 3.78 -18.56
C ILE A 469 20.60 4.60 -17.76
N ILE A 470 20.96 4.11 -16.57
CA ILE A 470 21.92 4.78 -15.69
C ILE A 470 23.31 4.85 -16.33
N SER A 471 23.79 3.79 -16.97
CA SER A 471 25.09 3.79 -17.66
C SER A 471 25.13 4.80 -18.81
N ASN A 472 24.00 5.00 -19.50
CA ASN A 472 23.88 5.96 -20.60
C ASN A 472 23.67 7.41 -20.13
N SER A 473 23.62 7.67 -18.82
CA SER A 473 23.35 8.99 -18.27
C SER A 473 24.56 9.93 -18.25
N ASN A 474 25.73 9.51 -18.75
CA ASN A 474 26.99 10.27 -18.72
C ASN A 474 27.35 10.74 -17.29
N ASN A 475 27.34 9.82 -16.33
CA ASN A 475 27.62 10.05 -14.89
C ASN A 475 26.63 10.98 -14.17
N ARG A 476 25.46 11.26 -14.76
CA ARG A 476 24.41 12.06 -14.09
C ARG A 476 23.63 11.25 -13.05
N LEU A 477 23.54 9.93 -13.25
CA LEU A 477 22.87 8.99 -12.34
C LEU A 477 23.85 7.91 -11.89
N SER A 478 23.56 7.29 -10.74
CA SER A 478 24.36 6.22 -10.16
C SER A 478 23.47 5.05 -9.73
N ILE A 479 23.86 3.83 -10.10
CA ILE A 479 23.15 2.60 -9.67
C ILE A 479 23.29 2.38 -8.16
N ASN A 480 24.29 2.99 -7.53
CA ASN A 480 24.49 2.96 -6.09
C ASN A 480 23.64 4.01 -5.34
N SER A 481 22.98 4.92 -6.07
CA SER A 481 22.01 5.86 -5.51
C SER A 481 20.61 5.25 -5.54
N MET A 482 20.04 4.98 -4.37
CA MET A 482 18.68 4.47 -4.26
C MET A 482 17.65 5.44 -4.85
N LEU A 483 17.86 6.75 -4.69
CA LEU A 483 16.97 7.77 -5.26
C LEU A 483 16.97 7.75 -6.79
N ASP A 484 18.15 7.59 -7.41
CA ASP A 484 18.26 7.54 -8.87
C ASP A 484 17.56 6.30 -9.43
N VAL A 485 17.70 5.15 -8.75
CA VAL A 485 17.00 3.92 -9.11
C VAL A 485 15.49 4.07 -8.95
N ILE A 486 15.03 4.74 -7.89
CA ILE A 486 13.61 5.04 -7.66
C ILE A 486 13.06 5.93 -8.79
N GLU A 487 13.76 6.99 -9.17
CA GLU A 487 13.32 7.91 -10.23
C GLU A 487 13.29 7.23 -11.61
N VAL A 488 14.31 6.44 -11.96
CA VAL A 488 14.29 5.64 -13.20
C VAL A 488 13.13 4.64 -13.18
N SER A 489 12.86 4.02 -12.04
CA SER A 489 11.76 3.05 -11.88
C SER A 489 10.39 3.71 -12.04
N LYS A 490 10.19 4.88 -11.43
CA LYS A 490 8.99 5.72 -11.58
C LYS A 490 8.64 5.96 -13.05
N ILE A 491 9.62 6.42 -13.82
CA ILE A 491 9.43 6.78 -15.23
C ILE A 491 9.22 5.52 -16.08
N LEU A 492 10.02 4.47 -15.87
CA LEU A 492 10.05 3.31 -16.76
C LEU A 492 8.85 2.37 -16.57
N PHE A 493 8.43 2.13 -15.33
CA PHE A 493 7.44 1.08 -15.02
C PHE A 493 6.05 1.63 -14.71
N TYR A 494 5.98 2.87 -14.24
CA TYR A 494 4.71 3.53 -13.96
C TYR A 494 4.37 4.59 -14.99
N HIS A 495 5.23 4.77 -16.01
CA HIS A 495 5.01 5.67 -17.14
C HIS A 495 4.62 7.08 -16.67
N LEU A 496 5.32 7.61 -15.67
CA LEU A 496 5.05 8.97 -15.18
C LEU A 496 5.47 10.00 -16.22
N GLU A 497 4.52 10.84 -16.63
CA GLU A 497 4.79 12.02 -17.43
C GLU A 497 5.47 13.12 -16.58
N PRO A 498 6.19 14.10 -17.16
CA PRO A 498 6.91 15.11 -16.38
C PRO A 498 6.08 15.86 -15.33
N ASN A 499 4.79 16.08 -15.59
CA ASN A 499 3.85 16.73 -14.68
C ASN A 499 3.26 15.80 -13.59
N GLU A 500 3.62 14.52 -13.61
CA GLU A 500 3.24 13.48 -12.63
C GLU A 500 4.41 13.06 -11.74
N GLN A 501 5.64 13.50 -12.04
CA GLN A 501 6.87 13.05 -11.36
C GLN A 501 7.00 13.55 -9.91
N ASP A 502 6.16 14.49 -9.48
CA ASP A 502 5.99 14.89 -8.07
C ASP A 502 5.28 13.81 -7.23
N LEU A 503 4.71 12.77 -7.85
CA LEU A 503 4.27 11.57 -7.13
C LEU A 503 5.49 10.73 -6.70
N THR A 504 5.64 10.52 -5.39
CA THR A 504 6.70 9.65 -4.85
C THR A 504 6.42 8.18 -5.14
N LEU A 505 7.47 7.34 -5.15
CA LEU A 505 7.28 5.90 -5.31
C LEU A 505 6.48 5.30 -4.15
N ALA A 506 6.63 5.83 -2.93
CA ALA A 506 5.82 5.43 -1.79
C ALA A 506 4.32 5.72 -2.01
N THR A 507 3.99 6.88 -2.58
CA THR A 507 2.61 7.24 -2.95
C THR A 507 2.06 6.28 -4.02
N ILE A 508 2.83 6.00 -5.07
CA ILE A 508 2.43 5.05 -6.13
C ILE A 508 2.22 3.66 -5.56
N ALA A 509 3.15 3.16 -4.74
CA ALA A 509 3.05 1.86 -4.10
C ALA A 509 1.81 1.76 -3.19
N LYS A 510 1.51 2.80 -2.41
CA LYS A 510 0.27 2.87 -1.59
C LYS A 510 -0.98 2.77 -2.46
N ILE A 511 -1.05 3.55 -3.55
CA ILE A 511 -2.17 3.54 -4.50
C ILE A 511 -2.37 2.13 -5.06
N MET A 512 -1.30 1.50 -5.56
CA MET A 512 -1.38 0.18 -6.20
C MET A 512 -1.68 -0.97 -5.23
N LYS A 513 -1.31 -0.83 -3.95
CA LYS A 513 -1.58 -1.84 -2.91
C LYS A 513 -2.97 -1.71 -2.29
N SER A 514 -3.59 -0.55 -2.38
CA SER A 514 -4.87 -0.24 -1.72
C SER A 514 -6.07 -0.85 -2.45
N GLN A 515 -6.08 -2.18 -2.64
CA GLN A 515 -7.14 -2.88 -3.38
C GLN A 515 -8.40 -3.19 -2.55
N LYS A 516 -8.33 -3.04 -1.21
CA LYS A 516 -9.48 -3.27 -0.34
C LYS A 516 -10.63 -2.32 -0.74
N TYR A 517 -11.79 -2.87 -1.08
CA TYR A 517 -12.97 -2.12 -1.56
C TYR A 517 -12.82 -1.48 -2.95
N CYS A 518 -11.84 -1.91 -3.76
CA CYS A 518 -11.68 -1.46 -5.14
C CYS A 518 -12.11 -2.56 -6.12
N ASN A 519 -12.73 -2.17 -7.23
CA ASN A 519 -13.25 -3.11 -8.26
C ASN A 519 -12.43 -3.12 -9.55
N GLU A 520 -11.35 -2.34 -9.63
CA GLU A 520 -10.54 -2.15 -10.84
C GLU A 520 -9.13 -2.73 -10.70
N SER A 521 -8.44 -2.89 -11.83
CA SER A 521 -7.04 -3.33 -11.86
C SER A 521 -6.11 -2.28 -11.27
N LYS A 522 -4.91 -2.70 -10.84
CA LYS A 522 -3.91 -1.79 -10.26
C LYS A 522 -3.49 -0.71 -11.25
N GLU A 523 -3.40 -1.08 -12.51
CA GLU A 523 -3.01 -0.20 -13.61
C GLU A 523 -4.06 0.88 -13.86
N GLU A 524 -5.35 0.52 -13.82
CA GLU A 524 -6.44 1.50 -14.00
C GLU A 524 -6.55 2.43 -12.78
N ILE A 525 -6.43 1.89 -11.56
CA ILE A 525 -6.41 2.70 -10.32
C ILE A 525 -5.28 3.75 -10.41
N LEU A 526 -4.07 3.35 -10.81
CA LEU A 526 -2.94 4.26 -10.94
C LEU A 526 -3.17 5.31 -12.03
N LYS A 527 -3.71 4.91 -13.18
CA LYS A 527 -4.04 5.80 -14.29
C LYS A 527 -5.05 6.88 -13.86
N ARG A 528 -6.16 6.48 -13.25
CA ARG A 528 -7.19 7.41 -12.72
C ARG A 528 -6.64 8.30 -11.63
N SER A 529 -5.74 7.78 -10.79
CA SER A 529 -5.05 8.58 -9.78
C SER A 529 -4.19 9.68 -10.43
N LYS A 530 -3.43 9.38 -11.48
CA LYS A 530 -2.67 10.40 -12.22
C LYS A 530 -3.58 11.47 -12.84
N GLU A 531 -4.70 11.05 -13.42
CA GLU A 531 -5.69 11.98 -14.00
C GLU A 531 -6.26 12.92 -12.92
N LEU A 532 -6.64 12.38 -11.76
CA LEU A 532 -7.10 13.18 -10.62
C LEU A 532 -6.01 14.10 -10.07
N HIS A 533 -4.76 13.61 -10.02
CA HIS A 533 -3.58 14.40 -9.64
C HIS A 533 -3.33 15.58 -10.58
N ALA A 534 -3.63 15.44 -11.87
CA ALA A 534 -3.58 16.55 -12.82
C ALA A 534 -4.78 17.50 -12.66
N LYS A 535 -6.01 16.96 -12.55
CA LYS A 535 -7.25 17.76 -12.43
C LYS A 535 -7.26 18.66 -11.19
N ARG A 536 -6.79 18.16 -10.04
CA ARG A 536 -6.80 18.93 -8.78
C ARG A 536 -5.96 20.21 -8.86
N LYS A 537 -4.92 20.27 -9.72
CA LYS A 537 -4.05 21.44 -9.88
C LYS A 537 -4.82 22.67 -10.40
N PHE A 538 -5.99 22.49 -11.01
CA PHE A 538 -6.87 23.57 -11.43
C PHE A 538 -7.67 24.20 -10.28
N LYS A 539 -7.78 23.53 -9.13
CA LYS A 539 -8.46 24.08 -7.96
C LYS A 539 -7.53 25.06 -7.23
N ILE A 540 -7.76 26.35 -7.45
CA ILE A 540 -6.94 27.45 -6.90
C ILE A 540 -7.63 28.21 -5.76
N SER A 541 -8.89 27.89 -5.47
CA SER A 541 -9.72 28.60 -4.50
C SER A 541 -10.80 27.69 -3.92
N SER A 542 -11.32 28.06 -2.75
CA SER A 542 -12.49 27.43 -2.13
C SER A 542 -13.50 28.47 -1.67
N THR A 543 -14.78 28.13 -1.61
CA THR A 543 -15.80 28.97 -0.96
C THR A 543 -15.76 28.86 0.55
N ILE A 544 -14.92 27.99 1.11
CA ILE A 544 -14.65 27.90 2.55
C ILE A 544 -13.32 28.62 2.82
N PRO A 545 -13.25 29.52 3.82
CA PRO A 545 -12.01 30.13 4.27
C PRO A 545 -10.89 29.10 4.55
N ILE A 546 -9.70 29.36 4.02
CA ILE A 546 -8.53 28.47 4.16
C ILE A 546 -7.85 28.73 5.51
N ILE A 547 -7.53 27.66 6.24
CA ILE A 547 -6.81 27.70 7.51
C ILE A 547 -5.46 27.00 7.32
N GLU A 548 -4.36 27.76 7.34
CA GLU A 548 -3.05 27.26 6.88
C GLU A 548 -2.38 26.30 7.85
N LYS A 549 -2.17 26.68 9.12
CA LYS A 549 -1.67 25.81 10.20
C LYS A 549 -2.14 26.35 11.55
N SER A 550 -2.65 25.48 12.41
CA SER A 550 -3.01 25.84 13.78
C SER A 550 -2.88 24.63 14.70
N ILE A 551 -2.80 24.89 16.01
CA ILE A 551 -2.69 23.86 17.04
C ILE A 551 -3.76 24.12 18.09
N LYS A 552 -4.45 23.06 18.52
CA LYS A 552 -5.37 23.08 19.66
C LYS A 552 -5.23 21.76 20.42
N ASN A 553 -5.02 21.81 21.73
CA ASN A 553 -4.91 20.63 22.59
C ASN A 553 -3.95 19.57 22.00
N ASN A 554 -2.76 19.98 21.59
CA ASN A 554 -1.73 19.15 20.93
C ASN A 554 -2.16 18.46 19.61
N ILE A 555 -3.33 18.80 19.04
CA ILE A 555 -3.74 18.43 17.68
C ILE A 555 -3.32 19.54 16.73
N LYS A 556 -2.57 19.19 15.68
CA LYS A 556 -2.30 20.08 14.55
C LYS A 556 -3.43 19.94 13.54
N TYR A 557 -3.92 21.05 13.00
CA TYR A 557 -4.96 21.01 11.97
C TYR A 557 -4.73 22.10 10.90
N CYS A 558 -5.17 21.79 9.68
CA CYS A 558 -5.20 22.72 8.56
C CYS A 558 -6.17 22.29 7.46
N THR A 559 -6.46 23.22 6.57
CA THR A 559 -6.90 22.91 5.21
C THR A 559 -5.71 22.35 4.44
N ILE A 560 -5.80 21.13 3.92
CA ILE A 560 -4.72 20.57 3.10
C ILE A 560 -4.65 21.37 1.77
N PRO A 561 -3.46 21.88 1.36
CA PRO A 561 -3.32 22.64 0.11
C PRO A 561 -3.82 21.86 -1.10
N PHE A 562 -4.56 22.51 -2.00
CA PHE A 562 -5.26 21.86 -3.12
C PHE A 562 -4.31 21.18 -4.11
N ASP A 563 -3.07 21.67 -4.17
CA ASP A 563 -1.96 21.17 -4.98
C ASP A 563 -1.01 20.21 -4.23
N SER A 564 -1.28 19.85 -2.97
CA SER A 564 -0.49 18.82 -2.25
C SER A 564 -0.79 17.40 -2.77
N PRO A 565 0.22 16.60 -3.19
CA PRO A 565 0.06 15.20 -3.59
C PRO A 565 -0.51 14.31 -2.48
N SER A 566 -0.37 14.70 -1.21
CA SER A 566 -0.93 13.96 -0.06
C SER A 566 -2.44 13.80 -0.12
N LEU A 567 -3.16 14.72 -0.80
CA LEU A 567 -4.61 14.64 -0.97
C LEU A 567 -5.06 13.33 -1.62
N ILE A 568 -4.30 12.82 -2.59
CA ILE A 568 -4.73 11.65 -3.37
C ILE A 568 -4.69 10.35 -2.58
N VAL A 569 -3.84 10.30 -1.54
CA VAL A 569 -3.69 9.15 -0.66
C VAL A 569 -4.40 9.36 0.68
N SER A 570 -5.10 10.48 0.88
CA SER A 570 -5.74 10.82 2.15
C SER A 570 -6.65 9.71 2.66
N GLY A 571 -7.55 9.18 1.83
CA GLY A 571 -8.40 8.04 2.20
C GLY A 571 -7.66 6.69 2.29
N ILE A 572 -6.50 6.55 1.65
CA ILE A 572 -5.66 5.35 1.80
C ILE A 572 -4.98 5.37 3.17
N ASP A 573 -4.43 6.51 3.56
CA ASP A 573 -3.73 6.71 4.83
C ASP A 573 -4.68 6.58 6.02
N THR A 574 -5.97 6.93 5.84
CA THR A 574 -7.03 6.71 6.83
C THR A 574 -7.76 5.37 6.69
N GLN A 575 -7.33 4.51 5.77
CA GLN A 575 -7.95 3.20 5.47
C GLN A 575 -9.46 3.26 5.14
N SER A 576 -9.92 4.39 4.61
CA SER A 576 -11.31 4.65 4.29
C SER A 576 -11.65 4.34 2.82
N CYS A 577 -12.93 4.48 2.47
CA CYS A 577 -13.41 4.34 1.09
C CYS A 577 -13.27 5.61 0.25
N LEU A 578 -12.79 6.72 0.83
CA LEU A 578 -12.53 8.01 0.18
C LEU A 578 -11.25 7.97 -0.68
N LYS A 579 -11.22 7.09 -1.68
CA LYS A 579 -10.04 6.83 -2.51
C LYS A 579 -10.44 6.45 -3.93
N VAL A 580 -9.51 6.56 -4.87
CA VAL A 580 -9.69 6.15 -6.27
C VAL A 580 -10.09 4.68 -6.37
N SER A 581 -11.09 4.40 -7.20
CA SER A 581 -11.79 3.11 -7.39
C SER A 581 -12.51 2.57 -6.15
N GLY A 582 -12.56 3.34 -5.06
CA GLY A 582 -13.39 3.07 -3.89
C GLY A 582 -14.78 3.69 -4.00
N LYS A 583 -15.71 3.30 -3.12
CA LYS A 583 -17.09 3.85 -3.11
C LYS A 583 -17.15 5.37 -2.97
N GLY A 584 -16.19 5.97 -2.27
CA GLY A 584 -16.10 7.42 -2.06
C GLY A 584 -15.26 8.16 -3.10
N GLU A 585 -14.91 7.54 -4.23
CA GLU A 585 -14.05 8.18 -5.25
C GLU A 585 -14.64 9.48 -5.78
N GLU A 586 -15.91 9.47 -6.18
CA GLU A 586 -16.56 10.66 -6.74
C GLU A 586 -16.60 11.80 -5.72
N PHE A 587 -16.76 11.46 -4.43
CA PHE A 587 -16.70 12.44 -3.35
C PHE A 587 -15.27 12.96 -3.13
N LEU A 588 -14.25 12.09 -3.22
CA LEU A 588 -12.85 12.51 -3.21
C LEU A 588 -12.56 13.45 -4.39
N GLU A 589 -12.97 13.10 -5.61
CA GLU A 589 -12.79 13.93 -6.79
C GLU A 589 -13.47 15.30 -6.61
N TYR A 590 -14.69 15.32 -6.07
CA TYR A 590 -15.38 16.57 -5.74
C TYR A 590 -14.61 17.39 -4.70
N CYS A 591 -14.09 16.76 -3.65
CA CYS A 591 -13.28 17.42 -2.62
C CYS A 591 -11.99 18.03 -3.18
N MET A 592 -11.41 17.40 -4.20
CA MET A 592 -10.15 17.81 -4.80
C MET A 592 -10.31 18.80 -5.96
N THR A 593 -11.49 18.89 -6.59
CA THR A 593 -11.67 19.69 -7.81
C THR A 593 -12.71 20.82 -7.68
N ASN A 594 -13.73 20.67 -6.83
CA ASN A 594 -14.77 21.68 -6.69
C ASN A 594 -14.39 22.76 -5.67
N LYS A 595 -14.71 24.03 -5.94
CA LYS A 595 -14.47 25.14 -5.00
C LYS A 595 -15.33 25.05 -3.73
N ASN A 596 -16.47 24.37 -3.76
CA ASN A 596 -17.39 24.27 -2.63
C ASN A 596 -16.95 23.29 -1.54
N SER A 597 -15.77 22.69 -1.67
CA SER A 597 -15.26 21.65 -0.78
C SER A 597 -13.82 21.91 -0.36
N MET A 598 -13.37 21.19 0.66
CA MET A 598 -11.95 21.04 1.02
C MET A 598 -11.75 19.79 1.87
N ILE A 599 -10.51 19.32 1.99
CA ILE A 599 -10.15 18.27 2.95
C ILE A 599 -9.42 18.92 4.12
N VAL A 600 -9.94 18.68 5.33
CA VAL A 600 -9.27 19.06 6.58
C VAL A 600 -8.36 17.92 7.00
N GLY A 601 -7.10 18.23 7.27
CA GLY A 601 -6.13 17.30 7.85
C GLY A 601 -5.91 17.59 9.32
N LEU A 602 -5.87 16.53 10.14
CA LEU A 602 -5.55 16.60 11.56
C LEU A 602 -4.44 15.62 11.91
N TRP A 603 -3.55 16.01 12.81
CA TRP A 603 -2.47 15.15 13.33
C TRP A 603 -2.42 15.23 14.84
N ASP A 604 -2.43 14.05 15.47
CA ASP A 604 -2.25 13.94 16.92
C ASP A 604 -0.78 14.09 17.34
N GLU A 605 -0.50 14.00 18.63
CA GLU A 605 0.84 14.10 19.22
C GLU A 605 1.78 12.97 18.78
N LYS A 606 1.22 11.81 18.39
CA LYS A 606 1.95 10.67 17.83
C LYS A 606 2.14 10.81 16.31
N ASN A 607 1.64 11.89 15.70
CA ASN A 607 1.54 12.12 14.25
C ASN A 607 0.62 11.12 13.51
N ASN A 608 -0.33 10.48 14.19
CA ASN A 608 -1.39 9.76 13.48
C ASN A 608 -2.23 10.76 12.69
N PHE A 609 -2.53 10.40 11.45
CA PHE A 609 -3.24 11.27 10.52
C PHE A 609 -4.72 10.96 10.49
N TYR A 610 -5.53 12.02 10.59
CA TYR A 610 -6.98 11.97 10.45
C TYR A 610 -7.45 12.98 9.41
N THR A 611 -8.58 12.70 8.78
CA THR A 611 -9.19 13.57 7.78
C THR A 611 -10.66 13.83 8.07
N CYS A 612 -11.10 15.05 7.78
CA CYS A 612 -12.52 15.41 7.77
C CYS A 612 -12.83 16.16 6.46
N PRO A 613 -13.48 15.51 5.48
CA PRO A 613 -13.90 16.18 4.24
C PRO A 613 -15.02 17.18 4.51
N PHE A 614 -14.84 18.43 4.08
CA PHE A 614 -15.81 19.51 4.24
C PHE A 614 -16.47 19.87 2.91
N ILE A 615 -17.79 20.05 2.93
CA ILE A 615 -18.57 20.67 1.86
C ILE A 615 -19.27 21.91 2.41
N ARG A 616 -19.33 22.99 1.64
CA ARG A 616 -20.17 24.15 1.91
C ARG A 616 -21.44 24.08 1.06
N ASN A 617 -22.58 24.26 1.72
CA ASN A 617 -23.85 24.53 1.06
C ASN A 617 -24.53 25.69 1.77
N GLY A 618 -24.69 26.79 1.02
CA GLY A 618 -25.17 28.07 1.52
C GLY A 618 -24.37 28.63 2.69
N ASN A 619 -25.05 28.90 3.80
CA ASN A 619 -24.44 29.45 5.02
C ASN A 619 -23.85 28.38 5.95
N THR A 620 -23.80 27.11 5.53
CA THR A 620 -23.41 25.99 6.41
C THR A 620 -22.29 25.14 5.79
N ILE A 621 -21.39 24.65 6.64
CA ILE A 621 -20.37 23.64 6.30
C ILE A 621 -20.77 22.29 6.89
N TYR A 622 -20.59 21.23 6.11
CA TYR A 622 -20.88 19.85 6.46
C TYR A 622 -19.59 19.02 6.39
N GLY A 623 -19.14 18.52 7.53
CA GLY A 623 -18.02 17.60 7.68
C GLY A 623 -18.47 16.14 7.65
N ASN A 624 -17.90 15.34 6.74
CA ASN A 624 -18.24 13.92 6.59
C ASN A 624 -17.44 13.04 7.57
N GLY A 625 -17.60 13.31 8.87
CA GLY A 625 -17.03 12.50 9.94
C GLY A 625 -15.52 12.63 10.09
N ILE A 626 -14.96 11.86 11.02
CA ILE A 626 -13.52 11.78 11.27
C ILE A 626 -13.05 10.40 10.84
N ASP A 627 -12.13 10.35 9.89
CA ASP A 627 -11.50 9.11 9.41
C ASP A 627 -10.01 9.11 9.76
N PRO A 628 -9.43 8.00 10.24
CA PRO A 628 -10.11 6.79 10.71
C PRO A 628 -10.86 7.05 12.03
N GLU A 629 -11.56 6.02 12.52
CA GLU A 629 -12.08 5.99 13.88
C GLU A 629 -10.96 6.33 14.90
N PRO A 630 -11.17 7.31 15.79
CA PRO A 630 -10.20 7.63 16.83
C PRO A 630 -9.88 6.42 17.72
N GLU A 631 -8.61 6.27 18.14
CA GLU A 631 -8.16 5.13 18.97
C GLU A 631 -8.94 5.02 20.30
N ASN A 632 -9.37 6.16 20.85
CA ASN A 632 -10.11 6.26 22.10
C ASN A 632 -10.88 7.60 22.21
N GLU A 633 -11.73 7.72 23.22
CA GLU A 633 -12.56 8.90 23.47
C GLU A 633 -11.75 10.19 23.77
N GLU A 634 -10.58 10.08 24.41
CA GLU A 634 -9.72 11.25 24.69
C GLU A 634 -9.23 11.89 23.39
N ILE A 635 -8.75 11.06 22.46
CA ILE A 635 -8.34 11.53 21.13
C ILE A 635 -9.54 12.06 20.37
N ALA A 636 -10.70 11.39 20.43
CA ALA A 636 -11.93 11.87 19.79
C ALA A 636 -12.32 13.27 20.27
N HIS A 637 -12.26 13.52 21.58
CA HIS A 637 -12.56 14.82 22.18
C HIS A 637 -11.57 15.90 21.72
N ARG A 638 -10.27 15.60 21.72
CA ARG A 638 -9.23 16.54 21.26
C ARG A 638 -9.34 16.85 19.77
N LEU A 639 -9.69 15.87 18.95
CA LEU A 639 -9.95 16.06 17.51
C LEU A 639 -11.20 16.93 17.31
N LEU A 640 -12.29 16.64 18.00
CA LEU A 640 -13.52 17.44 17.92
C LEU A 640 -13.28 18.91 18.32
N ASP A 641 -12.52 19.15 19.39
CA ASP A 641 -12.13 20.51 19.82
C ASP A 641 -11.35 21.26 18.76
N ALA A 642 -10.41 20.58 18.08
CA ALA A 642 -9.65 21.17 16.99
C ALA A 642 -10.56 21.54 15.79
N ILE A 643 -11.54 20.69 15.46
CA ILE A 643 -12.52 20.96 14.40
C ILE A 643 -13.45 22.12 14.80
N LYS A 644 -13.92 22.18 16.05
CA LYS A 644 -14.73 23.30 16.58
C LYS A 644 -13.98 24.63 16.47
N GLU A 645 -12.72 24.66 16.92
CA GLU A 645 -11.84 25.83 16.81
C GLU A 645 -11.63 26.25 15.34
N MET A 646 -11.41 25.29 14.46
CA MET A 646 -11.33 25.55 13.02
C MET A 646 -12.63 26.14 12.47
N GLY A 647 -13.78 25.60 12.90
CA GLY A 647 -15.11 26.10 12.53
C GLY A 647 -15.35 27.54 12.96
N ASN A 648 -14.95 27.91 14.18
CA ASN A 648 -15.01 29.30 14.67
C ASN A 648 -14.20 30.24 13.77
N LYS A 649 -12.94 29.89 13.49
CA LYS A 649 -12.06 30.70 12.62
C LYS A 649 -12.64 30.84 11.21
N ILE A 650 -13.27 29.80 10.68
CA ILE A 650 -13.94 29.83 9.38
C ILE A 650 -15.14 30.79 9.42
N ILE A 651 -16.01 30.68 10.41
CA ILE A 651 -17.17 31.57 10.58
C ILE A 651 -16.69 33.02 10.68
N GLU A 652 -15.69 33.31 11.51
CA GLU A 652 -15.12 34.65 11.68
C GLU A 652 -14.61 35.23 10.35
N ARG A 653 -13.81 34.46 9.61
CA ARG A 653 -13.20 34.87 8.32
C ARG A 653 -14.16 34.88 7.14
N SER A 654 -15.36 34.32 7.28
CA SER A 654 -16.33 34.24 6.19
C SER A 654 -16.84 35.62 5.76
N ASN A 655 -17.09 35.78 4.45
CA ASN A 655 -17.46 37.04 3.79
C ASN A 655 -18.82 37.48 4.31
N SER A 656 -18.99 38.77 4.58
CA SER A 656 -20.27 39.32 5.06
C SER A 656 -21.43 39.09 4.10
N ASN A 657 -21.18 39.09 2.79
CA ASN A 657 -22.21 38.91 1.76
C ASN A 657 -22.74 37.48 1.68
N GLU A 658 -21.88 36.50 1.94
CA GLU A 658 -22.20 35.08 2.00
C GLU A 658 -21.62 34.51 3.29
N LYS A 659 -22.19 34.92 4.42
CA LYS A 659 -21.68 34.54 5.75
C LYS A 659 -21.86 33.04 5.98
N ILE A 660 -20.83 32.41 6.54
CA ILE A 660 -20.92 31.06 7.09
C ILE A 660 -21.34 31.22 8.55
N GLU A 661 -22.39 30.52 8.93
CA GLU A 661 -23.07 30.69 10.21
C GLU A 661 -23.03 29.42 11.06
N ALA A 662 -22.83 28.24 10.45
CA ALA A 662 -22.74 26.97 11.17
C ALA A 662 -21.77 25.98 10.52
N VAL A 663 -21.21 25.13 11.37
CA VAL A 663 -20.42 23.94 11.01
C VAL A 663 -21.06 22.72 11.64
N ILE A 664 -21.28 21.71 10.82
CA ILE A 664 -22.00 20.49 11.14
C ILE A 664 -21.08 19.32 10.84
N ILE A 665 -21.13 18.26 11.67
CA ILE A 665 -20.40 17.02 11.41
C ILE A 665 -21.36 15.82 11.48
N THR A 666 -21.16 14.85 10.59
CA THR A 666 -21.78 13.52 10.73
C THR A 666 -21.12 12.74 11.85
N ASP A 667 -21.84 11.83 12.49
CA ASP A 667 -21.30 10.95 13.52
C ASP A 667 -20.60 9.69 13.03
N LEU A 668 -20.30 9.63 11.72
CA LEU A 668 -19.46 8.59 11.12
C LEU A 668 -18.17 8.38 11.94
N ASN A 669 -17.97 7.12 12.36
CA ASN A 669 -16.89 6.63 13.23
C ASN A 669 -16.83 7.19 14.67
N ILE A 670 -17.73 8.10 15.06
CA ILE A 670 -17.73 8.72 16.40
C ILE A 670 -19.13 8.79 17.03
N GLU A 671 -20.07 7.94 16.60
CA GLU A 671 -21.47 7.88 17.05
C GLU A 671 -21.61 7.83 18.58
N LYS A 672 -20.95 6.86 19.22
CA LYS A 672 -21.02 6.68 20.68
C LYS A 672 -20.54 7.92 21.43
N PHE A 673 -19.46 8.53 20.93
CA PHE A 673 -18.86 9.70 21.54
C PHE A 673 -19.76 10.94 21.38
N LEU A 674 -20.24 11.23 20.16
CA LEU A 674 -21.09 12.41 19.91
C LEU A 674 -22.47 12.33 20.59
N ASN A 675 -23.04 11.13 20.74
CA ASN A 675 -24.27 10.93 21.52
C ASN A 675 -24.10 11.38 22.98
N ASN A 676 -22.88 11.40 23.54
CA ASN A 676 -22.59 11.79 24.92
C ASN A 676 -22.21 13.28 25.08
N GLU A 677 -21.86 13.98 24.01
CA GLU A 677 -21.32 15.36 24.03
C GLU A 677 -22.40 16.46 24.19
N ASN A 678 -23.68 16.10 24.41
CA ASN A 678 -24.82 17.03 24.53
C ASN A 678 -24.93 18.05 23.36
N LEU A 679 -24.53 17.65 22.15
CA LEU A 679 -24.60 18.49 20.97
C LEU A 679 -26.01 18.49 20.35
N LYS A 680 -26.38 19.61 19.72
CA LYS A 680 -27.66 19.71 19.01
C LYS A 680 -27.61 18.88 17.73
N SER A 681 -28.39 17.80 17.68
CA SER A 681 -28.62 17.04 16.45
C SER A 681 -29.60 17.78 15.53
N ILE A 682 -29.42 17.58 14.22
CA ILE A 682 -30.31 18.09 13.18
C ILE A 682 -30.63 17.00 12.16
N SER A 683 -31.83 17.06 11.60
CA SER A 683 -32.18 16.32 10.38
C SER A 683 -31.80 17.18 9.17
N ILE A 684 -31.30 16.54 8.12
CA ILE A 684 -31.04 17.18 6.82
C ILE A 684 -32.17 16.76 5.90
N ASP A 685 -33.28 17.51 5.93
CA ASP A 685 -34.53 17.17 5.22
C ASP A 685 -34.49 17.55 3.72
N GLU A 686 -33.55 18.41 3.31
CA GLU A 686 -33.36 18.85 1.93
C GLU A 686 -32.01 18.38 1.36
N ASN A 687 -31.96 18.04 0.07
CA ASN A 687 -30.73 17.62 -0.59
C ASN A 687 -29.67 18.73 -0.48
N ILE A 688 -28.49 18.39 0.04
CA ILE A 688 -27.35 19.31 -0.04
C ILE A 688 -27.10 19.58 -1.53
N PHE A 689 -27.01 20.85 -1.95
CA PHE A 689 -26.73 21.23 -3.34
C PHE A 689 -25.27 20.91 -3.67
N ILE A 690 -25.04 19.63 -3.89
CA ILE A 690 -23.83 19.07 -4.41
C ILE A 690 -24.01 19.05 -5.93
N ASP A 691 -23.08 19.67 -6.66
CA ASP A 691 -23.07 19.62 -8.13
C ASP A 691 -22.64 18.22 -8.62
N GLY A 692 -23.34 17.16 -8.18
CA GLY A 692 -23.04 15.76 -8.49
C GLY A 692 -23.86 14.78 -7.63
N SER A 693 -24.18 13.61 -8.20
CA SER A 693 -24.79 12.49 -7.48
C SER A 693 -23.69 11.52 -7.06
N PHE A 694 -23.13 11.69 -5.86
CA PHE A 694 -22.06 10.83 -5.37
C PHE A 694 -22.25 10.40 -3.92
N TYR A 695 -21.55 9.33 -3.56
CA TYR A 695 -21.61 8.73 -2.22
C TYR A 695 -21.06 9.68 -1.14
N ALA A 696 -21.93 10.11 -0.22
CA ALA A 696 -21.59 10.83 1.00
C ALA A 696 -22.50 10.36 2.16
N ASP A 697 -22.05 10.51 3.41
CA ASP A 697 -22.73 9.93 4.57
C ASP A 697 -23.81 10.83 5.18
N TYR A 698 -23.89 12.10 4.75
CA TYR A 698 -24.80 13.12 5.30
C TYR A 698 -26.29 12.73 5.32
N HIS A 699 -26.73 11.90 4.35
CA HIS A 699 -28.13 11.54 4.13
C HIS A 699 -28.46 10.09 4.50
N LYS A 700 -27.54 9.36 5.13
CA LYS A 700 -27.80 7.96 5.52
C LYS A 700 -28.73 7.89 6.72
N GLU A 701 -29.69 6.96 6.70
CA GLU A 701 -30.70 6.80 7.76
C GLU A 701 -30.08 6.55 9.15
N ASP A 702 -28.97 5.81 9.20
CA ASP A 702 -28.27 5.46 10.44
C ASP A 702 -27.22 6.50 10.88
N ILE A 703 -27.03 7.60 10.14
CA ILE A 703 -26.04 8.64 10.43
C ILE A 703 -26.76 9.89 10.92
N LYS A 704 -26.32 10.44 12.05
CA LYS A 704 -26.85 11.70 12.59
C LYS A 704 -25.88 12.84 12.33
N ASN A 705 -26.45 14.03 12.21
CA ASN A 705 -25.72 15.26 11.96
C ASN A 705 -25.79 16.17 13.20
N TYR A 706 -24.65 16.71 13.63
CA TYR A 706 -24.53 17.52 14.84
C TYR A 706 -23.96 18.89 14.52
N ILE A 707 -24.59 19.95 15.04
CA ILE A 707 -24.01 21.29 15.01
C ILE A 707 -22.89 21.34 16.05
N ILE A 708 -21.66 21.50 15.59
CA ILE A 708 -20.47 21.59 16.46
C ILE A 708 -20.07 23.03 16.74
N THR A 709 -20.43 23.95 15.85
CA THR A 709 -20.12 25.37 15.98
C THR A 709 -21.15 26.19 15.21
N SER A 710 -21.64 27.27 15.80
CA SER A 710 -22.59 28.16 15.14
C SER A 710 -22.59 29.57 15.73
N VAL A 711 -23.05 30.56 14.95
CA VAL A 711 -23.50 31.83 15.52
C VAL A 711 -24.82 31.63 16.30
N ASN A 712 -25.27 32.61 17.07
CA ASN A 712 -26.51 32.49 17.81
C ASN A 712 -27.72 32.47 16.85
N ASN A 713 -28.68 31.55 17.08
CA ASN A 713 -29.95 31.43 16.34
C ASN A 713 -29.81 31.21 14.81
N VAL A 714 -28.97 30.27 14.38
CA VAL A 714 -28.80 29.95 12.95
C VAL A 714 -30.07 29.40 12.31
N LYS A 715 -30.40 29.94 11.14
CA LYS A 715 -31.33 29.34 10.18
C LYS A 715 -30.52 28.80 9.00
N ILE A 716 -30.54 27.48 8.80
CA ILE A 716 -29.84 26.84 7.68
C ILE A 716 -30.52 27.27 6.37
N ASN A 717 -29.74 27.85 5.46
CA ASN A 717 -30.19 28.27 4.14
C ASN A 717 -29.32 27.60 3.09
N HIS A 718 -29.94 26.90 2.14
CA HIS A 718 -29.25 26.20 1.07
C HIS A 718 -29.16 27.09 -0.19
N TYR A 719 -27.94 27.34 -0.67
CA TYR A 719 -27.68 28.06 -1.91
C TYR A 719 -26.27 27.72 -2.42
N LYS A 720 -26.01 27.95 -3.71
CA LYS A 720 -24.68 27.75 -4.30
C LYS A 720 -23.78 28.94 -4.00
N PRO A 721 -22.70 28.79 -3.20
CA PRO A 721 -21.86 29.93 -2.84
C PRO A 721 -21.07 30.46 -4.04
N THR A 722 -20.91 31.77 -4.10
CA THR A 722 -20.19 32.47 -5.17
C THR A 722 -18.89 33.09 -4.69
N GLU A 723 -18.84 33.50 -3.42
CA GLU A 723 -17.67 34.10 -2.78
C GLU A 723 -16.57 33.05 -2.56
N VAL A 724 -15.34 33.40 -2.94
CA VAL A 724 -14.20 32.47 -2.91
C VAL A 724 -12.99 33.07 -2.19
N TYR A 725 -12.26 32.18 -1.53
CA TYR A 725 -10.98 32.38 -0.89
C TYR A 725 -9.93 31.68 -1.73
N TYR A 726 -9.03 32.46 -2.30
CA TYR A 726 -7.94 31.91 -3.07
C TYR A 726 -6.89 31.28 -2.15
N GLN A 727 -6.34 30.14 -2.57
CA GLN A 727 -5.11 29.66 -1.97
C GLN A 727 -4.02 30.71 -2.15
N ASN A 728 -3.27 30.95 -1.08
CA ASN A 728 -2.18 31.90 -1.09
C ASN A 728 -1.18 31.56 -2.20
N ARG A 729 -0.77 32.59 -2.95
CA ARG A 729 0.26 32.44 -3.99
C ARG A 729 1.59 32.26 -3.27
N ILE A 730 2.31 31.24 -3.70
CA ILE A 730 3.66 31.01 -3.23
C ILE A 730 4.59 31.98 -3.98
N PRO A 731 5.44 32.76 -3.28
CA PRO A 731 6.45 33.62 -3.88
C PRO A 731 7.42 32.89 -4.81
N ASN A 732 8.07 33.68 -5.67
CA ASN A 732 8.95 33.16 -6.71
C ASN A 732 10.24 32.59 -6.11
N TYR A 733 10.65 31.42 -6.58
CA TYR A 733 12.00 30.92 -6.39
C TYR A 733 12.95 31.56 -7.40
N ILE A 734 14.23 31.68 -7.03
CA ILE A 734 15.31 32.03 -7.94
C ILE A 734 16.38 30.97 -7.81
N TYR A 735 16.65 30.27 -8.91
CA TYR A 735 17.73 29.32 -9.05
C TYR A 735 18.98 29.99 -9.62
N ASP A 736 19.98 30.14 -8.75
CA ASP A 736 21.34 30.54 -9.09
C ASP A 736 22.24 29.31 -9.05
N THR A 737 22.75 28.91 -10.23
CA THR A 737 23.57 27.70 -10.39
C THR A 737 24.86 27.71 -9.60
N LEU A 738 25.36 28.87 -9.17
CA LEU A 738 26.59 28.98 -8.39
C LEU A 738 26.40 28.62 -6.92
N ASN A 739 25.18 28.74 -6.39
CA ASN A 739 24.92 28.74 -4.94
C ASN A 739 23.81 27.76 -4.51
N GLU A 740 22.89 27.38 -5.41
CA GLU A 740 21.73 26.58 -5.04
C GLU A 740 21.94 25.08 -5.30
N LYS A 741 21.82 24.31 -4.22
CA LYS A 741 22.15 22.88 -4.20
C LYS A 741 21.00 21.96 -4.64
N ASP A 742 19.80 22.48 -4.85
CA ASP A 742 18.61 21.66 -5.16
C ASP A 742 18.20 21.67 -6.63
N LYS A 743 19.12 21.17 -7.45
CA LYS A 743 18.96 20.96 -8.90
C LYS A 743 17.72 20.10 -9.22
N GLU A 744 17.41 19.13 -8.36
CA GLU A 744 16.40 18.10 -8.60
C GLU A 744 14.98 18.68 -8.58
N ARG A 745 14.68 19.52 -7.59
CA ARG A 745 13.40 20.24 -7.49
C ARG A 745 13.16 21.12 -8.71
N ILE A 746 14.13 21.96 -9.07
CA ILE A 746 13.94 22.92 -10.17
C ILE A 746 13.76 22.18 -11.49
N ASN A 747 14.51 21.10 -11.73
CA ASN A 747 14.31 20.22 -12.88
C ASN A 747 12.87 19.71 -12.96
N GLN A 748 12.31 19.20 -11.86
CA GLN A 748 10.92 18.72 -11.86
C GLN A 748 9.92 19.84 -12.13
N ILE A 749 10.06 20.99 -11.46
CA ILE A 749 9.12 22.11 -11.60
C ILE A 749 9.11 22.63 -13.05
N ILE A 750 10.27 22.96 -13.63
CA ILE A 750 10.31 23.54 -14.98
C ILE A 750 9.85 22.53 -16.04
N ASN A 751 10.18 21.24 -15.88
CA ASN A 751 9.77 20.21 -16.82
C ASN A 751 8.28 19.90 -16.72
N SER A 752 7.72 19.91 -15.51
CA SER A 752 6.27 19.81 -15.29
C SER A 752 5.53 20.95 -16.00
N ILE A 753 5.95 22.20 -15.77
CA ILE A 753 5.36 23.39 -16.40
C ILE A 753 5.51 23.36 -17.91
N TYR A 754 6.71 23.07 -18.42
CA TYR A 754 7.00 23.09 -19.85
C TYR A 754 6.20 22.01 -20.58
N TYR A 755 6.08 20.82 -19.99
CA TYR A 755 5.29 19.72 -20.53
C TYR A 755 3.78 20.01 -20.55
N ASP A 756 3.24 20.52 -19.44
CA ASP A 756 1.81 20.89 -19.36
C ASP A 756 1.46 22.04 -20.31
N ASN A 757 2.36 23.00 -20.49
CA ASN A 757 2.14 24.13 -21.41
C ASN A 757 1.87 23.67 -22.86
N ILE A 758 2.38 22.51 -23.28
CA ILE A 758 2.10 21.94 -24.61
C ILE A 758 0.60 21.75 -24.83
N ASN A 759 -0.16 21.39 -23.79
CA ASN A 759 -1.63 21.26 -23.88
C ASN A 759 -2.31 22.58 -24.24
N PHE A 760 -1.69 23.71 -23.93
CA PHE A 760 -2.27 25.06 -24.06
C PHE A 760 -1.73 25.84 -25.26
N LYS A 761 -0.71 25.33 -25.97
CA LYS A 761 -0.21 25.93 -27.21
C LYS A 761 -1.26 25.83 -28.34
N ASN A 762 -1.40 26.86 -29.17
CA ASN A 762 -2.22 26.79 -30.39
C ASN A 762 -1.47 26.09 -31.53
N ILE A 763 -1.25 24.78 -31.40
CA ILE A 763 -0.58 23.94 -32.40
C ILE A 763 -1.41 22.69 -32.74
N PRO A 764 -1.42 22.24 -34.01
CA PRO A 764 -2.26 21.12 -34.45
C PRO A 764 -1.79 19.74 -33.94
N ASN A 765 -0.55 19.62 -33.43
CA ASN A 765 0.09 18.33 -33.11
C ASN A 765 0.59 18.21 -31.65
N LYS A 766 -0.21 18.66 -30.67
CA LYS A 766 0.13 18.62 -29.23
C LYS A 766 0.60 17.22 -28.76
N ASN A 767 -0.13 16.18 -29.14
CA ASN A 767 0.19 14.79 -28.76
C ASN A 767 1.52 14.29 -29.35
N LYS A 768 1.97 14.87 -30.48
CA LYS A 768 3.28 14.55 -31.06
C LYS A 768 4.40 15.31 -30.35
N GLU A 769 4.17 16.56 -29.94
CA GLU A 769 5.12 17.30 -29.11
C GLU A 769 5.33 16.62 -27.75
N LYS A 770 4.25 16.22 -27.08
CA LYS A 770 4.35 15.50 -25.79
C LYS A 770 5.11 14.18 -25.92
N ARG A 771 4.81 13.38 -26.95
CA ARG A 771 5.52 12.12 -27.22
C ARG A 771 7.01 12.30 -27.51
N ASN A 772 7.42 13.43 -28.07
CA ASN A 772 8.81 13.74 -28.40
C ASN A 772 9.44 14.75 -27.41
N TYR A 773 8.86 14.90 -26.22
CA TYR A 773 9.32 15.85 -25.23
C TYR A 773 10.77 15.55 -24.83
N LYS A 774 11.61 16.58 -24.87
CA LYS A 774 12.99 16.52 -24.38
C LYS A 774 13.08 17.33 -23.08
N PRO A 775 13.41 16.68 -21.96
CA PRO A 775 13.55 17.39 -20.69
C PRO A 775 14.60 18.50 -20.74
N LEU A 776 14.28 19.64 -20.15
CA LEU A 776 15.22 20.72 -19.85
C LEU A 776 16.16 20.28 -18.73
N ASN A 777 17.43 20.63 -18.82
CA ASN A 777 18.41 20.39 -17.78
C ASN A 777 18.81 21.73 -17.17
N VAL A 778 18.50 21.93 -15.88
CA VAL A 778 18.74 23.22 -15.21
C VAL A 778 20.22 23.67 -15.21
N SER A 779 21.17 22.74 -15.38
CA SER A 779 22.60 23.08 -15.49
C SER A 779 22.99 23.71 -16.82
N ASP A 780 22.11 23.68 -17.81
CA ASP A 780 22.33 24.34 -19.10
C ASP A 780 21.93 25.82 -19.04
N TYR A 781 21.40 26.27 -17.90
CA TYR A 781 20.98 27.65 -17.66
C TYR A 781 21.81 28.27 -16.57
N SER A 782 22.00 29.58 -16.66
CA SER A 782 22.76 30.35 -15.69
C SER A 782 21.88 31.01 -14.63
N TYR A 783 20.59 31.15 -14.94
CA TYR A 783 19.61 31.78 -14.07
C TYR A 783 18.22 31.24 -14.38
N ILE A 784 17.45 30.93 -13.35
CA ILE A 784 16.03 30.58 -13.49
C ILE A 784 15.25 31.31 -12.40
N ILE A 785 14.12 31.93 -12.76
CA ILE A 785 13.14 32.45 -11.82
C ILE A 785 11.78 31.85 -12.14
N GLY A 786 10.95 31.61 -11.14
CA GLY A 786 9.60 31.12 -11.37
C GLY A 786 8.87 30.76 -10.10
N ASN A 787 7.72 30.12 -10.28
CA ASN A 787 7.01 29.39 -9.23
C ASN A 787 6.41 28.10 -9.81
N LYS A 788 5.49 27.44 -9.10
CA LYS A 788 4.84 26.20 -9.57
C LYS A 788 4.06 26.33 -10.88
N ASP A 789 3.65 27.54 -11.28
CA ASP A 789 2.78 27.77 -12.44
C ASP A 789 3.52 28.40 -13.63
N TRP A 790 4.68 29.02 -13.42
CA TRP A 790 5.46 29.64 -14.49
C TRP A 790 6.95 29.66 -14.19
N PHE A 791 7.78 29.70 -15.25
CA PHE A 791 9.22 29.93 -15.10
C PHE A 791 9.79 30.75 -16.26
N ILE A 792 10.96 31.35 -16.01
CA ILE A 792 11.83 32.02 -16.97
C ILE A 792 13.25 31.51 -16.71
N ALA A 793 13.87 30.89 -17.71
CA ALA A 793 15.23 30.38 -17.67
C ALA A 793 16.09 31.12 -18.71
N ILE A 794 17.32 31.46 -18.33
CA ILE A 794 18.28 32.21 -19.15
C ILE A 794 19.54 31.37 -19.29
N ASP A 795 19.96 31.08 -20.53
CA ASP A 795 21.22 30.38 -20.78
C ASP A 795 22.44 31.32 -20.72
N ASP A 796 23.65 30.78 -20.85
CA ASP A 796 24.88 31.58 -20.84
C ASP A 796 24.99 32.57 -22.01
N ASN A 797 24.23 32.35 -23.09
CA ASN A 797 24.18 33.23 -24.27
C ASN A 797 23.03 34.26 -24.18
N ALA A 798 22.40 34.39 -23.01
CA ALA A 798 21.25 35.25 -22.76
C ALA A 798 20.00 34.92 -23.59
N ASN A 799 19.85 33.68 -24.07
CA ASN A 799 18.58 33.21 -24.63
C ASN A 799 17.59 32.92 -23.52
N ILE A 800 16.33 33.31 -23.73
CA ILE A 800 15.26 33.13 -22.75
C ILE A 800 14.35 31.97 -23.18
N ILE A 801 14.15 31.00 -22.29
CA ILE A 801 13.09 30.00 -22.38
C ILE A 801 12.13 30.25 -21.22
N SER A 802 10.85 30.44 -21.51
CA SER A 802 9.87 30.76 -20.48
C SER A 802 8.48 30.23 -20.80
N CYS A 803 7.72 29.88 -19.76
CA CYS A 803 6.37 29.33 -19.86
C CYS A 803 5.52 29.73 -18.66
N CYS A 804 4.20 29.84 -18.87
CA CYS A 804 3.21 30.14 -17.84
C CYS A 804 1.94 29.33 -18.10
N LEU A 805 1.49 28.59 -17.08
CA LEU A 805 0.29 27.77 -17.12
C LEU A 805 -0.95 28.63 -16.91
N PRO A 806 -2.09 28.27 -17.56
CA PRO A 806 -3.31 29.05 -17.46
C PRO A 806 -4.19 28.68 -16.25
N TYR A 807 -3.69 27.87 -15.30
CA TYR A 807 -4.48 27.38 -14.16
C TYR A 807 -4.92 28.50 -13.23
N ASP A 808 -3.99 29.40 -12.89
CA ASP A 808 -4.25 30.53 -12.01
C ASP A 808 -4.11 31.84 -12.79
N HIS A 809 -5.21 32.57 -12.91
CA HIS A 809 -5.23 33.87 -13.59
C HIS A 809 -4.23 34.88 -12.99
N ARG A 810 -3.89 34.75 -11.69
CA ARG A 810 -2.91 35.60 -11.00
C ARG A 810 -1.48 35.34 -11.49
N ALA A 811 -1.15 34.09 -11.86
CA ALA A 811 0.17 33.69 -12.35
C ALA A 811 0.60 34.44 -13.61
N LYS A 812 -0.36 34.77 -14.49
CA LYS A 812 -0.09 35.51 -15.72
C LYS A 812 0.48 36.90 -15.45
N ASN A 813 -0.06 37.61 -14.46
CA ASN A 813 0.40 38.95 -14.11
C ASN A 813 1.80 38.92 -13.48
N GLU A 814 2.05 37.95 -12.60
CA GLU A 814 3.37 37.71 -12.00
C GLU A 814 4.42 37.43 -13.08
N TYR A 815 4.12 36.50 -13.98
CA TYR A 815 4.98 36.11 -15.09
C TYR A 815 5.34 37.30 -15.99
N LEU A 816 4.35 38.08 -16.42
CA LEU A 816 4.57 39.23 -17.31
C LEU A 816 5.42 40.31 -16.63
N THR A 817 5.19 40.54 -15.34
CA THR A 817 5.97 41.50 -14.55
C THR A 817 7.44 41.04 -14.43
N ALA A 818 7.68 39.78 -14.07
CA ALA A 818 9.02 39.22 -13.96
C ALA A 818 9.77 39.24 -15.31
N LEU A 819 9.09 38.87 -16.39
CA LEU A 819 9.67 38.89 -17.73
C LEU A 819 10.05 40.31 -18.19
N SER A 820 9.20 41.31 -17.90
CA SER A 820 9.51 42.71 -18.19
C SER A 820 10.72 43.19 -17.40
N ASN A 821 10.82 42.85 -16.11
CA ASN A 821 11.94 43.23 -15.26
C ASN A 821 13.26 42.65 -15.77
N ILE A 822 13.27 41.37 -16.16
CA ILE A 822 14.46 40.72 -16.73
C ILE A 822 14.89 41.38 -18.04
N LYS A 823 13.94 41.67 -18.93
CA LYS A 823 14.23 42.32 -20.22
C LYS A 823 14.73 43.76 -20.08
N ASN A 824 14.27 44.47 -19.05
CA ASN A 824 14.65 45.87 -18.80
C ASN A 824 15.89 46.01 -17.90
N SER A 825 16.36 44.93 -17.29
CA SER A 825 17.55 44.93 -16.45
C SER A 825 18.84 44.86 -17.29
N ASN A 826 19.91 45.53 -16.84
CA ASN A 826 21.27 45.38 -17.40
C ASN A 826 21.78 43.94 -17.38
N TYR A 827 21.10 43.02 -16.69
CA TYR A 827 21.47 41.60 -16.57
C TYR A 827 21.71 40.91 -17.92
N ILE A 828 20.89 41.21 -18.93
CA ILE A 828 21.05 40.66 -20.29
C ILE A 828 22.21 41.33 -21.03
N GLU A 829 22.45 42.62 -20.80
CA GLU A 829 23.53 43.37 -21.45
C GLU A 829 24.91 43.07 -20.83
N GLU A 830 24.97 42.84 -19.51
CA GLU A 830 26.19 42.48 -18.77
C GLU A 830 26.67 41.07 -19.10
N ARG A 831 25.78 40.13 -19.42
CA ARG A 831 26.16 38.76 -19.83
C ARG A 831 26.48 38.60 -21.31
N LYS A 832 26.03 39.53 -22.16
CA LYS A 832 26.39 39.57 -23.58
C LYS A 832 27.76 40.21 -23.83
N ARG A 833 28.28 40.94 -22.84
CA ARG A 833 29.65 41.48 -22.80
C ARG A 833 30.57 40.46 -22.16
#